data_AF-A0A7C5SHZ5-F1
#
_entry.id   AF-A0A7C5SHZ5-F1
#
_cell.length_a   1.000
_cell.length_b   1.000
_cell.length_c   1.000
_cell.angle_alpha   90.00
_cell.angle_beta   90.00
_cell.angle_gamma   90.00
#
_symmetry.space_group_name_H-M   'P 1'
#
loop_
_entity.id
_entity.type
_entity.pdbx_description
1 polymer ?
#
loop_
_entity_poly.entity_id
_entity_poly.type
_entity_poly.pdbx_seq_one_letter_code
_entity_poly.pdbx_strand_id
1 'polypeptide(L)'
;MLKFLRKYQLILLAVGGSLLMVVFLLQPVLESLTPDPNKRAVAMIGEQKITLGEQVRANVELDVLERFLPELLTLLHIDPDNKAAHWLLLKHEAERLGVMGVRQDGEDWIPELAYGLVISQVELARRQGQRFTADEVNQMIDATTKGLQQRRLSMMRGNRFLNSDTFDQIMSEARGVMRLRRLYDSAPRLSEQRAIRAMEDLATRVLTDQLVLGPELLLADIPEPTETELAEQLEKYKNTHPGDTTANEYGFGYLLPARIKLEWLVLDPRKIAESVTPDPVLVRRRWQEKGDGTPFDEARAELENQIKQETVTQIMSEADELIRGEILAAQRGLEKEGIYRKVPDDWAPPSYERIAENLINAIRDRHGITITMPTIIRRTDHWLTPAEIRQLPGIGGASFRAGNKRISTAGLPALVRGVGTDSTIPVQIGLPITDPVAADGDGAKYYITVLDARGESPPDGVDDIRDQLVRDVKSLKAFEQLKGRLDEYRRIAVEGGLIAVTDLFRKGDDDTPVRVRENIFVLKDGLTPATFTSFQDPRADDKVFRDAVFAAAEGVDPRAEPDSLPPEKATVAVALPATRVVALARVRAVVPPTIEDYRRFEAGLVSQETRRLISEAQNGDSPLDYKSMASRLGYVQLRKNGADSESEPQQDTTG
;
A
#
# COMPACT_ATOMS: atom_id res chain seq x y z
N MET A 1 -6.57 -21.36 82.09
CA MET A 1 -6.62 -20.07 81.36
C MET A 1 -8.05 -19.58 81.03
N LEU A 2 -9.09 -20.42 81.01
CA LEU A 2 -10.48 -20.00 80.71
C LEU A 2 -11.15 -19.08 81.75
N LYS A 3 -10.68 -19.04 83.00
CA LYS A 3 -11.24 -18.12 84.03
C LYS A 3 -10.80 -16.66 83.84
N PHE A 4 -9.63 -16.44 83.24
CA PHE A 4 -9.11 -15.08 82.98
C PHE A 4 -9.90 -14.41 81.85
N LEU A 5 -10.14 -15.15 80.75
CA LEU A 5 -10.98 -14.69 79.64
C LEU A 5 -12.41 -14.34 80.07
N ARG A 6 -13.03 -15.11 80.97
CA ARG A 6 -14.37 -14.79 81.50
C ARG A 6 -14.40 -13.53 82.35
N LYS A 7 -13.38 -13.29 83.18
CA LYS A 7 -13.35 -12.14 84.09
C LYS A 7 -13.17 -10.81 83.35
N TYR A 8 -12.48 -10.84 82.21
CA TYR A 8 -12.18 -9.64 81.41
C TYR A 8 -12.93 -9.58 80.07
N GLN A 9 -13.89 -10.47 79.82
CA GLN A 9 -14.61 -10.55 78.53
C GLN A 9 -15.24 -9.21 78.12
N LEU A 10 -15.83 -8.48 79.06
CA LEU A 10 -16.49 -7.20 78.79
C LEU A 10 -15.48 -6.08 78.49
N ILE A 11 -14.32 -6.10 79.17
CA ILE A 11 -13.24 -5.13 78.94
C ILE A 11 -12.52 -5.42 77.62
N LEU A 12 -12.26 -6.70 77.32
CA LEU A 12 -11.71 -7.14 76.03
C LEU A 12 -12.64 -6.82 74.87
N LEU A 13 -13.95 -6.92 75.05
CA LEU A 13 -14.93 -6.58 74.01
C LEU A 13 -15.06 -5.07 73.82
N ALA A 14 -15.02 -4.28 74.89
CA ALA A 14 -15.03 -2.81 74.80
C ALA A 14 -13.74 -2.26 74.19
N VAL A 15 -12.58 -2.78 74.59
CA VAL A 15 -11.27 -2.37 74.04
C VAL A 15 -11.08 -2.90 72.62
N GLY A 16 -11.44 -4.17 72.36
CA GLY A 16 -11.37 -4.75 71.01
C GLY A 16 -12.33 -4.07 70.04
N GLY A 17 -13.55 -3.73 70.47
CA GLY A 17 -14.54 -3.03 69.65
C GLY A 17 -14.14 -1.58 69.32
N SER A 18 -13.55 -0.85 70.26
CA SER A 18 -13.07 0.51 70.02
C SER A 18 -11.83 0.54 69.12
N LEU A 19 -10.88 -0.39 69.30
CA LEU A 19 -9.70 -0.52 68.44
C LEU A 19 -10.09 -0.89 67.01
N LEU A 20 -11.09 -1.74 66.85
CA LEU A 20 -11.61 -2.15 65.54
C LEU A 20 -12.37 -1.01 64.84
N MET A 21 -13.11 -0.17 65.57
CA MET A 21 -13.69 1.06 65.01
C MET A 21 -12.62 2.07 64.56
N VAL A 22 -11.52 2.21 65.30
CA VAL A 22 -10.40 3.09 64.91
C VAL A 22 -9.70 2.58 63.65
N VAL A 23 -9.51 1.26 63.52
CA VAL A 23 -8.93 0.63 62.32
C VAL A 23 -9.84 0.81 61.10
N PHE A 24 -11.16 0.69 61.27
CA PHE A 24 -12.13 0.93 60.19
C PHE A 24 -12.24 2.41 59.78
N LEU A 25 -12.02 3.35 60.70
CA LEU A 25 -11.93 4.78 60.38
C LEU A 25 -10.59 5.16 59.73
N LEU A 26 -9.53 4.40 59.98
CA LEU A 26 -8.21 4.62 59.36
C LEU A 26 -8.14 4.12 57.91
N GLN A 27 -8.93 3.12 57.50
CA GLN A 27 -8.91 2.60 56.13
C GLN A 27 -9.18 3.67 55.05
N PRO A 28 -10.25 4.50 55.15
CA PRO A 28 -10.48 5.58 54.18
C PRO A 28 -9.39 6.66 54.20
N VAL A 29 -8.74 6.89 55.36
CA VAL A 29 -7.66 7.87 55.51
C VAL A 29 -6.35 7.35 54.89
N LEU A 30 -6.07 6.05 55.01
CA LEU A 30 -4.92 5.42 54.36
C LEU A 30 -5.09 5.32 52.85
N GLU A 31 -6.31 5.09 52.35
CA GLU A 31 -6.61 5.09 50.91
C GLU A 31 -6.49 6.50 50.29
N SER A 32 -6.89 7.55 51.01
CA SER A 32 -6.74 8.95 50.56
C SER A 32 -5.30 9.50 50.61
N LEU A 33 -4.37 8.80 51.27
CA LEU A 33 -2.95 9.13 51.27
C LEU A 33 -2.17 8.48 50.12
N THR A 34 -2.80 7.62 49.31
CA THR A 34 -2.14 7.06 48.12
C THR A 34 -2.08 8.16 47.05
N PRO A 35 -0.89 8.62 46.62
CA PRO A 35 -0.77 9.68 45.63
C PRO A 35 -1.48 9.26 44.35
N ASP A 36 -2.36 10.13 43.83
CA ASP A 36 -3.07 9.89 42.57
C ASP A 36 -2.06 9.51 41.47
N PRO A 37 -2.12 8.28 40.93
CA PRO A 37 -1.14 7.80 39.96
C PRO A 37 -1.09 8.69 38.71
N ASN A 38 -2.18 9.39 38.38
CA ASN A 38 -2.24 10.31 37.25
C ASN A 38 -1.38 11.55 37.43
N LYS A 39 -1.07 11.97 38.67
CA LYS A 39 -0.24 13.15 38.95
C LYS A 39 1.26 12.84 38.98
N ARG A 40 1.64 11.57 38.86
CA ARG A 40 3.05 11.17 38.81
C ARG A 40 3.70 11.70 37.54
N ALA A 41 4.82 12.42 37.67
CA ALA A 41 5.61 12.85 36.52
C ALA A 41 6.24 11.64 35.81
N VAL A 42 6.06 11.56 34.50
CA VAL A 42 6.58 10.48 33.63
C VAL A 42 7.55 11.00 32.58
N ALA A 43 7.52 12.29 32.30
CA ALA A 43 8.47 12.96 31.43
C ALA A 43 8.62 14.44 31.83
N MET A 44 9.58 15.11 31.23
CA MET A 44 9.76 16.55 31.31
C MET A 44 9.86 17.14 29.90
N ILE A 45 9.33 18.34 29.70
CA ILE A 45 9.59 19.20 28.53
C ILE A 45 10.25 20.46 29.08
N GLY A 46 11.58 20.55 28.96
CA GLY A 46 12.36 21.58 29.65
C GLY A 46 12.15 21.47 31.16
N GLU A 47 11.58 22.51 31.78
CA GLU A 47 11.26 22.52 33.21
C GLU A 47 9.84 22.02 33.55
N GLN A 48 8.99 21.86 32.53
CA GLN A 48 7.59 21.44 32.72
C GLN A 48 7.51 19.93 32.92
N LYS A 49 6.91 19.51 34.04
CA LYS A 49 6.62 18.10 34.32
C LYS A 49 5.42 17.64 33.52
N ILE A 50 5.57 16.56 32.78
CA ILE A 50 4.49 15.84 32.12
C ILE A 50 4.05 14.70 33.02
N THR A 51 2.78 14.71 33.38
CA THR A 51 2.15 13.76 34.28
C THR A 51 1.66 12.52 33.52
N LEU A 52 1.51 11.39 34.22
CA LEU A 52 0.95 10.17 33.64
C LEU A 52 -0.46 10.42 33.08
N GLY A 53 -1.26 11.25 33.75
CA GLY A 53 -2.59 11.63 33.29
C GLY A 53 -2.57 12.33 31.92
N GLU A 54 -1.61 13.23 31.69
CA GLU A 54 -1.43 13.89 30.39
C GLU A 54 -0.99 12.91 29.30
N GLN A 55 -0.09 11.97 29.63
CA GLN A 55 0.32 10.94 28.68
C GLN A 55 -0.82 9.98 28.33
N VAL A 56 -1.63 9.57 29.32
CA VAL A 56 -2.83 8.75 29.09
C VAL A 56 -3.84 9.53 28.24
N ARG A 57 -4.06 10.81 28.55
CA ARG A 57 -4.92 11.67 27.75
C ARG A 57 -4.43 11.76 26.30
N ALA A 58 -3.15 12.04 26.06
CA ALA A 58 -2.56 12.06 24.73
C ALA A 58 -2.80 10.75 23.94
N ASN A 59 -2.69 9.60 24.59
CA ASN A 59 -3.02 8.31 23.96
C ASN A 59 -4.51 8.20 23.58
N VAL A 60 -5.42 8.65 24.46
CA VAL A 60 -6.86 8.68 24.16
C VAL A 60 -7.18 9.62 23.00
N GLU A 61 -6.56 10.81 22.97
CA GLU A 61 -6.73 11.76 21.88
C GLU A 61 -6.29 11.15 20.55
N LEU A 62 -5.13 10.49 20.51
CA LEU A 62 -4.64 9.80 19.32
C LEU A 62 -5.52 8.62 18.89
N ASP A 63 -6.03 7.81 19.82
CA ASP A 63 -6.98 6.73 19.51
C ASP A 63 -8.29 7.27 18.93
N VAL A 64 -8.76 8.44 19.42
CA VAL A 64 -9.91 9.14 18.85
C VAL A 64 -9.60 9.61 17.42
N LEU A 65 -8.46 10.26 17.19
CA LEU A 65 -8.06 10.71 15.85
C LEU A 65 -7.90 9.51 14.89
N GLU A 66 -7.25 8.43 15.33
CA GLU A 66 -7.01 7.22 14.53
C GLU A 66 -8.31 6.52 14.13
N ARG A 67 -9.28 6.40 15.04
CA ARG A 67 -10.60 5.81 14.74
C ARG A 67 -11.48 6.74 13.90
N PHE A 68 -11.36 8.05 14.10
CA PHE A 68 -12.15 9.03 13.36
C PHE A 68 -11.67 9.13 11.91
N LEU A 69 -10.37 9.36 11.71
CA LEU A 69 -9.76 9.47 10.38
C LEU A 69 -8.29 8.98 10.47
N PRO A 70 -8.01 7.70 10.18
CA PRO A 70 -6.66 7.13 10.30
C PRO A 70 -5.59 7.93 9.54
N GLU A 71 -5.93 8.43 8.37
CA GLU A 71 -5.07 9.24 7.51
C GLU A 71 -4.61 10.54 8.19
N LEU A 72 -5.34 11.01 9.20
CA LEU A 72 -5.00 12.23 9.92
C LEU A 72 -3.69 12.09 10.69
N LEU A 73 -3.39 10.92 11.27
CA LEU A 73 -2.11 10.70 11.94
C LEU A 73 -0.93 10.76 10.96
N THR A 74 -1.14 10.27 9.74
CA THR A 74 -0.17 10.38 8.65
C THR A 74 0.00 11.83 8.21
N LEU A 75 -1.10 12.58 8.04
CA LEU A 75 -1.05 14.01 7.70
C LEU A 75 -0.38 14.86 8.78
N LEU A 76 -0.52 14.45 10.04
CA LEU A 76 0.15 15.05 11.20
C LEU A 76 1.60 14.55 11.39
N HIS A 77 2.11 13.69 10.50
CA HIS A 77 3.36 12.93 10.60
C HIS A 77 3.72 12.52 12.04
N ILE A 78 2.77 11.87 12.72
CA ILE A 78 3.01 11.37 14.07
C ILE A 78 3.95 10.16 13.99
N ASP A 79 5.15 10.32 14.55
CA ASP A 79 6.11 9.24 14.83
C ASP A 79 5.42 7.98 15.38
N PRO A 80 5.52 6.82 14.68
CA PRO A 80 4.78 5.62 15.04
C PRO A 80 5.28 4.96 16.32
N ASP A 81 6.56 5.15 16.67
CA ASP A 81 7.19 4.53 17.84
C ASP A 81 6.97 5.35 19.12
N ASN A 82 6.74 6.65 18.97
CA ASN A 82 6.63 7.62 20.07
C ASN A 82 5.34 8.45 20.02
N LYS A 83 4.25 7.88 19.50
CA LYS A 83 3.00 8.61 19.16
C LYS A 83 2.57 9.62 20.24
N ALA A 84 2.40 9.17 21.48
CA ALA A 84 1.89 10.02 22.58
C ALA A 84 2.87 11.13 22.99
N ALA A 85 4.16 10.82 23.05
CA ALA A 85 5.18 11.81 23.38
C ALA A 85 5.30 12.87 22.29
N HIS A 86 5.30 12.43 21.03
CA HIS A 86 5.36 13.32 19.88
C HIS A 86 4.11 14.21 19.78
N TRP A 87 2.92 13.65 20.00
CA TRP A 87 1.67 14.41 20.06
C TRP A 87 1.69 15.50 21.14
N LEU A 88 2.21 15.19 22.34
CA LEU A 88 2.38 16.18 23.40
C LEU A 88 3.34 17.31 23.01
N LEU A 89 4.47 16.97 22.38
CA LEU A 89 5.44 17.97 21.91
C LEU A 89 4.84 18.88 20.84
N LEU A 90 4.09 18.31 19.89
CA LEU A 90 3.39 19.07 18.85
C LEU A 90 2.31 20.00 19.43
N LYS A 91 1.51 19.50 20.37
CA LYS A 91 0.51 20.32 21.09
C LYS A 91 1.17 21.46 21.86
N HIS A 92 2.24 21.16 22.61
CA HIS A 92 2.98 22.15 23.37
C HIS A 92 3.54 23.25 22.47
N GLU A 93 4.13 22.89 21.34
CA GLU A 93 4.67 23.85 20.37
C GLU A 93 3.56 24.69 19.71
N ALA A 94 2.44 24.06 19.35
CA ALA A 94 1.29 24.74 18.76
C ALA A 94 0.63 25.72 19.75
N GLU A 95 0.55 25.35 21.02
CA GLU A 95 0.07 26.21 22.10
C GLU A 95 1.01 27.40 22.33
N ARG A 96 2.33 27.14 22.41
CA ARG A 96 3.35 28.19 22.56
C ARG A 96 3.30 29.23 21.44
N LEU A 97 2.98 28.81 20.21
CA LEU A 97 2.86 29.69 19.05
C LEU A 97 1.47 30.32 18.89
N GLY A 98 0.51 30.00 19.77
CA GLY A 98 -0.83 30.58 19.75
C GLY A 98 -1.67 30.14 18.53
N VAL A 99 -1.38 28.97 17.95
CA VAL A 99 -2.10 28.45 16.78
C VAL A 99 -3.19 27.43 17.14
N MET A 100 -3.40 27.21 18.43
CA MET A 100 -4.47 26.36 18.97
C MET A 100 -5.83 27.05 18.82
N GLY A 101 -6.82 26.31 18.35
CA GLY A 101 -8.17 26.81 18.18
C GLY A 101 -9.00 26.73 19.45
N VAL A 102 -10.17 27.35 19.41
CA VAL A 102 -11.25 27.06 20.36
C VAL A 102 -11.99 25.79 19.96
N ARG A 103 -12.84 25.25 20.82
CA ARG A 103 -13.60 24.04 20.53
C ARG A 103 -14.38 24.08 19.20
N GLN A 104 -15.05 25.19 18.90
CA GLN A 104 -15.84 25.36 17.65
C GLN A 104 -14.99 25.10 16.40
N ASP A 105 -13.69 25.44 16.47
CA ASP A 105 -12.74 25.24 15.38
C ASP A 105 -12.64 23.76 14.95
N GLY A 106 -12.83 22.82 15.87
CA GLY A 106 -12.82 21.38 15.58
C GLY A 106 -14.08 20.89 14.86
N GLU A 107 -15.25 21.48 15.16
CA GLU A 107 -16.50 21.17 14.47
C GLU A 107 -16.50 21.76 13.05
N ASP A 108 -16.10 23.02 12.93
CA ASP A 108 -16.01 23.76 11.66
C ASP A 108 -14.97 23.15 10.70
N TRP A 109 -14.05 22.36 11.23
CA TRP A 109 -13.02 21.70 10.44
C TRP A 109 -13.50 20.46 9.69
N ILE A 110 -14.60 19.83 10.12
CA ILE A 110 -15.09 18.59 9.51
C ILE A 110 -15.44 18.77 8.02
N PRO A 111 -16.19 19.82 7.62
CA PRO A 111 -16.43 20.11 6.20
C PRO A 111 -15.14 20.39 5.41
N GLU A 112 -14.16 21.08 5.99
CA GLU A 112 -12.87 21.34 5.32
C GLU A 112 -12.04 20.07 5.13
N LEU A 113 -12.05 19.16 6.12
CA LEU A 113 -11.44 17.84 5.99
C LEU A 113 -12.09 17.03 4.87
N ALA A 114 -13.43 17.03 4.80
CA ALA A 114 -14.15 16.36 3.72
C ALA A 114 -13.76 16.93 2.34
N TYR A 115 -13.66 18.25 2.22
CA TYR A 115 -13.19 18.90 1.00
C TYR A 115 -11.80 18.41 0.60
N GLY A 116 -10.82 18.44 1.53
CA GLY A 116 -9.45 18.00 1.26
C GLY A 116 -9.36 16.53 0.82
N LEU A 117 -10.13 15.64 1.47
CA LEU A 117 -10.21 14.22 1.11
C LEU A 117 -10.78 14.00 -0.29
N VAL A 118 -11.86 14.70 -0.63
CA VAL A 118 -12.51 14.58 -1.95
C VAL A 118 -11.61 15.11 -3.06
N ILE A 119 -10.98 16.27 -2.88
CA ILE A 119 -10.09 16.84 -3.90
C ILE A 119 -8.91 15.89 -4.17
N SER A 120 -8.30 15.33 -3.11
CA SER A 120 -7.22 14.34 -3.27
C SER A 120 -7.68 13.10 -4.06
N GLN A 121 -8.87 12.56 -3.77
CA GLN A 121 -9.44 11.44 -4.51
C GLN A 121 -9.74 11.78 -5.97
N VAL A 122 -10.33 12.95 -6.24
CA VAL A 122 -10.64 13.43 -7.59
C VAL A 122 -9.37 13.65 -8.41
N GLU A 123 -8.32 14.20 -7.82
CA GLU A 123 -7.02 14.35 -8.48
C GLU A 123 -6.41 13.01 -8.85
N LEU A 124 -6.43 12.03 -7.94
CA LEU A 124 -5.96 10.67 -8.22
C LEU A 124 -6.76 10.02 -9.36
N ALA A 125 -8.08 10.15 -9.32
CA ALA A 125 -8.98 9.62 -10.34
C ALA A 125 -8.80 10.31 -11.71
N ARG A 126 -8.53 11.63 -11.73
CA ARG A 126 -8.17 12.37 -12.95
C ARG A 126 -6.87 11.88 -13.56
N ARG A 127 -5.87 11.52 -12.76
CA ARG A 127 -4.64 10.88 -13.25
C ARG A 127 -4.91 9.50 -13.88
N GLN A 128 -5.99 8.84 -13.46
CA GLN A 128 -6.49 7.60 -14.05
C GLN A 128 -7.45 7.81 -15.23
N GLY A 129 -7.61 9.07 -15.70
CA GLY A 129 -8.45 9.43 -16.85
C GLY A 129 -9.94 9.64 -16.53
N GLN A 130 -10.35 9.54 -15.26
CA GLN A 130 -11.73 9.82 -14.86
C GLN A 130 -12.00 11.34 -14.87
N ARG A 131 -13.20 11.73 -15.32
CA ARG A 131 -13.64 13.12 -15.35
C ARG A 131 -14.81 13.29 -14.38
N PHE A 132 -14.76 14.38 -13.61
CA PHE A 132 -15.81 14.76 -12.66
C PHE A 132 -16.27 16.17 -13.00
N THR A 133 -17.58 16.37 -13.00
CA THR A 133 -18.24 17.67 -13.07
C THR A 133 -18.15 18.38 -11.71
N ALA A 134 -18.34 19.71 -11.69
CA ALA A 134 -18.34 20.48 -10.44
C ALA A 134 -19.45 20.02 -9.48
N ASP A 135 -20.62 19.67 -10.01
CA ASP A 135 -21.76 19.20 -9.21
C ASP A 135 -21.49 17.82 -8.59
N GLU A 136 -20.85 16.90 -9.33
CA GLU A 136 -20.42 15.61 -8.77
C GLU A 136 -19.41 15.80 -7.65
N VAL A 137 -18.43 16.70 -7.81
CA VAL A 137 -17.45 17.01 -6.76
C VAL A 137 -18.14 17.57 -5.51
N ASN A 138 -19.10 18.49 -5.69
CA ASN A 138 -19.88 19.04 -4.56
C ASN A 138 -20.72 17.96 -3.86
N GLN A 139 -21.37 17.07 -4.61
CA GLN A 139 -22.10 15.94 -4.04
C GLN A 139 -21.19 14.98 -3.26
N MET A 140 -19.98 14.73 -3.76
CA MET A 140 -18.97 13.94 -3.05
C MET A 140 -18.52 14.63 -1.75
N ILE A 141 -18.32 15.95 -1.76
CA ILE A 141 -17.99 16.75 -0.56
C ILE A 141 -19.11 16.64 0.47
N ASP A 142 -20.37 16.83 0.06
CA ASP A 142 -21.53 16.72 0.95
C ASP A 142 -21.69 15.31 1.54
N ALA A 143 -21.53 14.27 0.71
CA ALA A 143 -21.60 12.89 1.14
C ALA A 143 -20.48 12.55 2.13
N THR A 144 -19.25 12.98 1.85
CA THR A 144 -18.10 12.78 2.73
C THR A 144 -18.26 13.53 4.05
N THR A 145 -18.74 14.78 4.01
CA THR A 145 -19.04 15.58 5.20
C THR A 145 -20.07 14.88 6.08
N LYS A 146 -21.18 14.40 5.50
CA LYS A 146 -22.21 13.64 6.22
C LYS A 146 -21.63 12.34 6.81
N GLY A 147 -20.78 11.64 6.07
CA GLY A 147 -20.10 10.43 6.55
C GLY A 147 -19.20 10.69 7.75
N LEU A 148 -18.41 11.76 7.73
CA LEU A 148 -17.57 12.17 8.87
C LEU A 148 -18.43 12.56 10.08
N GLN A 149 -19.51 13.32 9.87
CA GLN A 149 -20.45 13.66 10.96
C GLN A 149 -21.11 12.42 11.57
N GLN A 150 -21.53 11.46 10.76
CA GLN A 150 -22.07 10.18 11.24
C GLN A 150 -21.04 9.38 12.03
N ARG A 151 -19.76 9.39 11.59
CA ARG A 151 -18.67 8.74 12.31
C ARG A 151 -18.41 9.40 13.67
N ARG A 152 -18.37 10.74 13.73
CA ARG A 152 -18.32 11.52 14.99
C ARG A 152 -19.44 11.09 15.95
N LEU A 153 -20.69 11.06 15.48
CA LEU A 153 -21.85 10.62 16.29
C LEU A 153 -21.71 9.17 16.77
N SER A 154 -21.20 8.27 15.93
CA SER A 154 -21.04 6.85 16.27
C SER A 154 -19.96 6.63 17.33
N MET A 155 -18.87 7.39 17.27
CA MET A 155 -17.80 7.34 18.28
C MET A 155 -18.30 7.82 19.66
N MET A 156 -19.13 8.85 19.69
CA MET A 156 -19.74 9.33 20.94
C MET A 156 -20.71 8.31 21.55
N ARG A 157 -21.44 7.53 20.73
CA ARG A 157 -22.34 6.47 21.24
C ARG A 157 -21.57 5.29 21.84
N GLY A 158 -20.39 4.99 21.32
CA GLY A 158 -19.57 3.84 21.75
C GLY A 158 -18.67 4.11 22.95
N ASN A 159 -18.37 5.37 23.27
CA ASN A 159 -17.42 5.73 24.31
C ASN A 159 -18.03 6.68 25.34
N ARG A 160 -18.29 6.17 26.56
CA ARG A 160 -18.88 6.95 27.66
C ARG A 160 -18.03 8.16 28.09
N PHE A 161 -16.74 8.18 27.76
CA PHE A 161 -15.82 9.26 28.11
C PHE A 161 -15.67 10.32 27.01
N LEU A 162 -16.26 10.09 25.83
CA LEU A 162 -16.15 10.98 24.68
C LEU A 162 -17.50 11.66 24.41
N ASN A 163 -17.70 12.84 24.99
CA ASN A 163 -18.81 13.71 24.62
C ASN A 163 -18.42 14.61 23.44
N SER A 164 -19.39 15.36 22.91
CA SER A 164 -19.16 16.29 21.79
C SER A 164 -18.04 17.27 22.12
N ASP A 165 -18.05 17.81 23.34
CA ASP A 165 -17.11 18.83 23.80
C ASP A 165 -15.67 18.37 23.74
N THR A 166 -15.41 17.18 24.28
CA THR A 166 -14.09 16.54 24.27
C THR A 166 -13.68 16.20 22.85
N PHE A 167 -14.58 15.67 22.02
CA PHE A 167 -14.27 15.35 20.63
C PHE A 167 -13.88 16.61 19.84
N ASP A 168 -14.69 17.66 19.93
CA ASP A 168 -14.47 18.91 19.20
C ASP A 168 -13.18 19.60 19.67
N GLN A 169 -12.87 19.52 20.97
CA GLN A 169 -11.58 19.97 21.51
C GLN A 169 -10.40 19.20 20.92
N ILE A 170 -10.48 17.87 20.84
CA ILE A 170 -9.43 17.03 20.24
C ILE A 170 -9.22 17.39 18.77
N MET A 171 -10.30 17.57 18.01
CA MET A 171 -10.23 17.99 16.62
C MET A 171 -9.64 19.39 16.47
N SER A 172 -9.98 20.31 17.36
CA SER A 172 -9.39 21.67 17.39
C SER A 172 -7.89 21.64 17.67
N GLU A 173 -7.45 20.79 18.60
CA GLU A 173 -6.02 20.57 18.87
C GLU A 173 -5.28 20.00 17.66
N ALA A 174 -5.86 19.01 16.97
CA ALA A 174 -5.32 18.47 15.72
C ALA A 174 -5.24 19.50 14.60
N ARG A 175 -6.25 20.35 14.46
CA ARG A 175 -6.21 21.47 13.50
C ARG A 175 -5.11 22.47 13.86
N GLY A 176 -4.90 22.74 15.15
CA GLY A 176 -3.80 23.57 15.65
C GLY A 176 -2.43 23.03 15.26
N VAL A 177 -2.21 21.72 15.45
CA VAL A 177 -0.98 21.05 15.00
C VAL A 177 -0.84 21.09 13.47
N MET A 178 -1.93 20.96 12.71
CA MET A 178 -1.87 21.15 11.25
C MET A 178 -1.52 22.58 10.85
N ARG A 179 -2.02 23.59 11.56
CA ARG A 179 -1.62 24.99 11.33
C ARG A 179 -0.15 25.20 11.66
N LEU A 180 0.35 24.63 12.75
CA LEU A 180 1.77 24.62 13.10
C LEU A 180 2.61 24.06 11.94
N ARG A 181 2.25 22.88 11.44
CA ARG A 181 2.95 22.27 10.28
C ARG A 181 2.92 23.17 9.06
N ARG A 182 1.74 23.66 8.67
CA ARG A 182 1.60 24.58 7.53
C ARG A 182 2.46 25.83 7.70
N LEU A 183 2.56 26.39 8.90
CA LEU A 183 3.43 27.55 9.15
C LEU A 183 4.89 27.21 8.93
N TYR A 184 5.36 26.05 9.38
CA TYR A 184 6.72 25.60 9.12
C TYR A 184 6.96 25.32 7.62
N ASP A 185 6.02 24.63 6.97
CA ASP A 185 6.13 24.27 5.55
C ASP A 185 6.03 25.48 4.62
N SER A 186 5.34 26.54 5.05
CA SER A 186 5.21 27.81 4.30
C SER A 186 6.17 28.90 4.75
N ALA A 187 6.97 28.65 5.80
CA ALA A 187 7.90 29.64 6.34
C ALA A 187 8.98 30.08 5.34
N PRO A 188 9.56 29.19 4.50
CA PRO A 188 10.51 29.62 3.50
C PRO A 188 9.82 30.46 2.43
N ARG A 189 10.18 31.74 2.40
CA ARG A 189 9.80 32.64 1.32
C ARG A 189 10.84 32.50 0.21
N LEU A 190 10.41 31.96 -0.93
CA LEU A 190 11.17 32.06 -2.16
C LEU A 190 11.17 33.52 -2.61
N SER A 191 12.35 34.08 -2.87
CA SER A 191 12.43 35.34 -3.59
C SER A 191 11.94 35.13 -5.02
N GLU A 192 11.34 36.14 -5.63
CA GLU A 192 10.88 36.08 -7.02
C GLU A 192 11.99 35.62 -7.97
N GLN A 193 13.22 36.15 -7.81
CA GLN A 193 14.37 35.73 -8.60
C GLN A 193 14.70 34.24 -8.44
N ARG A 194 14.53 33.68 -7.23
CA ARG A 194 14.78 32.26 -6.98
C ARG A 194 13.65 31.39 -7.53
N ALA A 195 12.40 31.86 -7.44
CA ALA A 195 11.25 31.20 -8.05
C ALA A 195 11.37 31.17 -9.58
N ILE A 196 11.83 32.26 -10.20
CA ILE A 196 12.12 32.33 -11.64
C ILE A 196 13.21 31.33 -12.02
N ARG A 197 14.34 31.28 -11.29
CA ARG A 197 15.41 30.29 -11.56
C ARG A 197 14.95 28.86 -11.38
N ALA A 198 14.18 28.58 -10.33
CA ALA A 198 13.61 27.25 -10.12
C ALA A 198 12.65 26.87 -11.26
N MET A 199 11.90 27.85 -11.79
CA MET A 199 11.04 27.65 -12.95
C MET A 199 11.85 27.40 -14.23
N GLU A 200 12.92 28.17 -14.45
CA GLU A 200 13.87 27.93 -15.54
C GLU A 200 14.44 26.50 -15.44
N ASP A 201 14.87 26.06 -14.27
CA ASP A 201 15.44 24.73 -14.06
C ASP A 201 14.42 23.59 -14.28
N LEU A 202 13.16 23.78 -13.87
CA LEU A 202 12.13 22.74 -13.88
C LEU A 202 11.35 22.66 -15.19
N ALA A 203 11.13 23.80 -15.85
CA ALA A 203 10.23 23.90 -17.00
C ALA A 203 10.92 24.28 -18.31
N THR A 204 12.23 24.54 -18.30
CA THR A 204 12.96 24.55 -19.57
C THR A 204 12.82 23.18 -20.22
N ARG A 205 12.37 23.20 -21.46
CA ARG A 205 12.13 22.00 -22.26
C ARG A 205 12.84 22.12 -23.59
N VAL A 206 13.43 21.04 -24.04
CA VAL A 206 14.12 20.97 -25.33
C VAL A 206 13.22 20.25 -26.31
N LEU A 207 12.83 20.92 -27.39
CA LEU A 207 12.07 20.31 -28.47
C LEU A 207 13.01 19.46 -29.32
N THR A 208 12.67 18.18 -29.48
CA THR A 208 13.49 17.20 -30.21
C THR A 208 12.64 16.36 -31.16
N ASP A 209 13.28 15.87 -32.22
CA ASP A 209 12.83 14.65 -32.88
C ASP A 209 13.70 13.50 -32.37
N GLN A 210 13.10 12.34 -32.16
CA GLN A 210 13.75 11.21 -31.49
C GLN A 210 13.65 9.93 -32.31
N LEU A 211 14.68 9.10 -32.22
CA LEU A 211 14.73 7.78 -32.82
C LEU A 211 15.28 6.79 -31.79
N VAL A 212 14.56 5.71 -31.52
CA VAL A 212 14.99 4.67 -30.59
C VAL A 212 15.26 3.40 -31.37
N LEU A 213 16.51 2.94 -31.33
CA LEU A 213 16.96 1.69 -31.93
C LEU A 213 17.02 0.62 -30.83
N GLY A 214 16.08 -0.31 -30.85
CA GLY A 214 16.02 -1.42 -29.90
C GLY A 214 16.62 -2.72 -30.45
N PRO A 215 16.88 -3.70 -29.56
CA PRO A 215 17.51 -4.97 -29.92
C PRO A 215 16.68 -5.75 -30.95
N GLU A 216 15.36 -5.57 -30.96
CA GLU A 216 14.40 -6.18 -31.89
C GLU A 216 14.80 -6.07 -33.37
N LEU A 217 15.57 -5.03 -33.73
CA LEU A 217 16.04 -4.80 -35.10
C LEU A 217 17.08 -5.82 -35.57
N LEU A 218 17.84 -6.39 -34.64
CA LEU A 218 18.94 -7.30 -34.93
C LEU A 218 18.69 -8.72 -34.42
N LEU A 219 17.62 -8.98 -33.64
CA LEU A 219 17.37 -10.28 -33.01
C LEU A 219 17.38 -11.46 -34.00
N ALA A 220 16.89 -11.26 -35.23
CA ALA A 220 16.87 -12.30 -36.26
C ALA A 220 18.27 -12.67 -36.78
N ASP A 221 19.21 -11.73 -36.71
CA ASP A 221 20.59 -11.87 -37.19
C ASP A 221 21.54 -12.34 -36.06
N ILE A 222 21.08 -12.37 -34.80
CA ILE A 222 21.82 -12.89 -33.66
C ILE A 222 21.65 -14.42 -33.56
N PRO A 223 22.74 -15.22 -33.56
CA PRO A 223 22.66 -16.67 -33.40
C PRO A 223 22.09 -17.07 -32.05
N GLU A 224 21.50 -18.27 -31.97
CA GLU A 224 21.04 -18.82 -30.68
C GLU A 224 22.20 -18.90 -29.67
N PRO A 225 21.99 -18.43 -28.42
CA PRO A 225 23.00 -18.56 -27.38
C PRO A 225 23.36 -20.01 -27.09
N THR A 226 24.63 -20.26 -26.79
CA THR A 226 25.09 -21.60 -26.37
C THR A 226 24.69 -21.88 -24.92
N GLU A 227 24.61 -23.16 -24.52
CA GLU A 227 24.34 -23.53 -23.10
C GLU A 227 25.30 -22.87 -22.12
N THR A 228 26.58 -22.76 -22.50
CA THR A 228 27.60 -22.10 -21.69
C THR A 228 27.27 -20.62 -21.47
N GLU A 229 26.85 -19.91 -22.52
CA GLU A 229 26.47 -18.49 -22.42
C GLU A 229 25.22 -18.29 -21.55
N LEU A 230 24.25 -19.21 -21.63
CA LEU A 230 23.05 -19.16 -20.77
C LEU A 230 23.41 -19.40 -19.30
N ALA A 231 24.31 -20.37 -19.02
CA ALA A 231 24.79 -20.66 -17.69
C ALA A 231 25.59 -19.49 -17.09
N GLU A 232 26.48 -18.87 -17.88
CA GLU A 232 27.25 -17.69 -17.47
C GLU A 232 26.34 -16.50 -17.16
N GLN A 233 25.35 -16.24 -18.02
CA GLN A 233 24.36 -15.17 -17.82
C GLN A 233 23.54 -15.41 -16.53
N LEU A 234 23.07 -16.63 -16.31
CA LEU A 234 22.35 -17.01 -15.10
C LEU A 234 23.23 -16.81 -13.88
N GLU A 235 24.43 -17.40 -13.84
CA GLU A 235 25.34 -17.30 -12.69
C GLU A 235 25.66 -15.85 -12.33
N LYS A 236 25.81 -14.97 -13.33
CA LYS A 236 26.11 -13.56 -13.13
C LYS A 236 24.95 -12.77 -12.48
N TYR A 237 23.69 -13.08 -12.83
CA TYR A 237 22.53 -12.27 -12.42
C TYR A 237 21.45 -13.03 -11.63
N LYS A 238 21.71 -14.28 -11.21
CA LYS A 238 20.74 -15.13 -10.49
C LYS A 238 20.26 -14.56 -9.16
N ASN A 239 21.08 -13.72 -8.51
CA ASN A 239 20.77 -13.10 -7.22
C ASN A 239 20.29 -11.64 -7.33
N THR A 240 20.10 -11.14 -8.56
CA THR A 240 19.68 -9.76 -8.80
C THR A 240 18.18 -9.71 -9.09
N HIS A 241 17.48 -8.73 -8.53
CA HIS A 241 16.08 -8.52 -8.86
C HIS A 241 15.93 -8.05 -10.31
N PRO A 242 14.94 -8.55 -11.07
CA PRO A 242 14.64 -8.05 -12.41
C PRO A 242 14.42 -6.52 -12.40
N GLY A 243 15.13 -5.79 -13.27
CA GLY A 243 15.01 -4.34 -13.40
C GLY A 243 15.88 -3.53 -12.42
N ASP A 244 16.65 -4.17 -11.54
CA ASP A 244 17.56 -3.47 -10.65
C ASP A 244 18.81 -2.97 -11.39
N THR A 245 18.78 -1.68 -11.76
CA THR A 245 19.89 -1.01 -12.45
C THR A 245 21.03 -0.61 -11.51
N THR A 246 20.84 -0.71 -10.19
CA THR A 246 21.90 -0.43 -9.21
C THR A 246 22.88 -1.59 -9.09
N ALA A 247 22.38 -2.83 -9.24
CA ALA A 247 23.19 -4.04 -9.22
C ALA A 247 23.89 -4.29 -10.56
N ASN A 248 23.27 -3.94 -11.69
CA ASN A 248 23.90 -3.98 -13.01
C ASN A 248 23.30 -2.97 -13.98
N GLU A 249 24.14 -2.37 -14.81
CA GLU A 249 23.73 -1.31 -15.74
C GLU A 249 22.64 -1.73 -16.74
N TYR A 250 22.50 -3.04 -17.02
CA TYR A 250 21.54 -3.56 -17.99
C TYR A 250 20.16 -3.88 -17.39
N GLY A 251 20.01 -3.83 -16.07
CA GLY A 251 18.77 -4.19 -15.37
C GLY A 251 18.40 -5.67 -15.47
N PHE A 252 19.35 -6.56 -15.79
CA PHE A 252 19.10 -8.01 -15.77
C PHE A 252 18.99 -8.52 -14.33
N GLY A 253 18.08 -9.46 -14.11
CA GLY A 253 17.92 -10.10 -12.83
C GLY A 253 17.03 -11.33 -12.96
N TYR A 254 17.42 -12.40 -12.29
CA TYR A 254 16.73 -13.68 -12.36
C TYR A 254 16.27 -14.17 -10.99
N LEU A 255 16.39 -13.35 -9.95
CA LEU A 255 15.89 -13.69 -8.63
C LEU A 255 14.38 -13.89 -8.70
N LEU A 256 13.94 -15.11 -8.42
CA LEU A 256 12.54 -15.49 -8.51
C LEU A 256 11.81 -15.11 -7.22
N PRO A 257 10.58 -14.56 -7.31
CA PRO A 257 9.80 -14.24 -6.12
C PRO A 257 9.47 -15.52 -5.34
N ALA A 258 8.95 -15.32 -4.12
CA ALA A 258 8.37 -16.41 -3.34
C ALA A 258 7.33 -17.18 -4.19
N ARG A 259 7.37 -18.51 -4.10
CA ARG A 259 6.59 -19.43 -4.93
C ARG A 259 6.07 -20.60 -4.11
N ILE A 260 4.93 -21.15 -4.50
CA ILE A 260 4.24 -22.18 -3.70
C ILE A 260 3.66 -23.29 -4.57
N LYS A 261 3.41 -24.44 -3.95
CA LYS A 261 2.55 -25.49 -4.49
C LYS A 261 1.22 -25.44 -3.77
N LEU A 262 0.12 -25.62 -4.50
CA LEU A 262 -1.23 -25.40 -3.98
C LEU A 262 -2.12 -26.62 -4.20
N GLU A 263 -3.01 -26.82 -3.25
CA GLU A 263 -4.19 -27.66 -3.39
C GLU A 263 -5.39 -26.86 -2.92
N TRP A 264 -6.52 -26.97 -3.62
CA TRP A 264 -7.73 -26.31 -3.17
C TRP A 264 -9.01 -27.06 -3.57
N LEU A 265 -10.04 -26.86 -2.76
CA LEU A 265 -11.42 -27.28 -3.01
C LEU A 265 -12.26 -26.06 -3.38
N VAL A 266 -13.03 -26.19 -4.47
CA VAL A 266 -13.93 -25.14 -4.97
C VAL A 266 -15.37 -25.50 -4.67
N LEU A 267 -16.04 -24.62 -3.93
CA LEU A 267 -17.48 -24.65 -3.70
C LEU A 267 -18.14 -23.57 -4.57
N ASP A 268 -18.74 -24.00 -5.70
CA ASP A 268 -19.29 -23.11 -6.72
C ASP A 268 -20.83 -23.02 -6.61
N PRO A 269 -21.41 -21.83 -6.35
CA PRO A 269 -22.86 -21.66 -6.24
C PRO A 269 -23.59 -21.99 -7.55
N ARG A 270 -22.95 -21.85 -8.72
CA ARG A 270 -23.57 -22.15 -10.02
C ARG A 270 -23.80 -23.65 -10.18
N LYS A 271 -22.79 -24.46 -9.83
CA LYS A 271 -22.91 -25.93 -9.85
C LYS A 271 -23.94 -26.45 -8.85
N ILE A 272 -24.09 -25.79 -7.71
CA ILE A 272 -25.15 -26.12 -6.74
C ILE A 272 -26.52 -25.74 -7.31
N ALA A 273 -26.64 -24.56 -7.93
CA ALA A 273 -27.88 -24.12 -8.55
C ALA A 273 -28.37 -25.08 -9.64
N GLU A 274 -27.49 -25.71 -10.39
CA GLU A 274 -27.86 -26.74 -11.38
C GLU A 274 -28.54 -27.97 -10.74
N SER A 275 -28.21 -28.30 -9.48
CA SER A 275 -28.81 -29.41 -8.73
C SER A 275 -30.10 -29.06 -7.99
N VAL A 276 -30.44 -27.76 -7.86
CA VAL A 276 -31.62 -27.30 -7.10
C VAL A 276 -32.84 -27.20 -8.01
N THR A 277 -33.87 -27.98 -7.69
CA THR A 277 -35.20 -27.88 -8.31
C THR A 277 -36.17 -27.24 -7.30
N PRO A 278 -36.75 -26.06 -7.59
CA PRO A 278 -37.71 -25.41 -6.69
C PRO A 278 -38.95 -26.29 -6.45
N ASP A 279 -39.40 -26.39 -5.20
CA ASP A 279 -40.63 -27.11 -4.88
C ASP A 279 -41.86 -26.32 -5.40
N PRO A 280 -42.68 -26.89 -6.31
CA PRO A 280 -43.85 -26.22 -6.86
C PRO A 280 -44.88 -25.83 -5.78
N VAL A 281 -44.94 -26.54 -4.65
CA VAL A 281 -45.82 -26.22 -3.53
C VAL A 281 -45.36 -24.94 -2.84
N LEU A 282 -44.06 -24.80 -2.60
CA LEU A 282 -43.47 -23.58 -2.02
C LEU A 282 -43.63 -22.38 -2.95
N VAL A 283 -43.42 -22.57 -4.25
CA VAL A 283 -43.63 -21.52 -5.27
C VAL A 283 -45.08 -21.01 -5.23
N ARG A 284 -46.05 -21.93 -5.22
CA ARG A 284 -47.48 -21.57 -5.18
C ARG A 284 -47.87 -20.91 -3.85
N ARG A 285 -47.32 -21.36 -2.72
CA ARG A 285 -47.53 -20.74 -1.42
C ARG A 285 -47.00 -19.30 -1.41
N ARG A 286 -45.78 -19.07 -1.89
CA ARG A 286 -45.14 -17.76 -1.91
C ARG A 286 -45.85 -16.77 -2.84
N TRP A 287 -46.41 -17.25 -3.95
CA TRP A 287 -47.29 -16.46 -4.80
C TRP A 287 -48.56 -16.01 -4.06
N GLN A 288 -49.22 -16.90 -3.30
CA GLN A 288 -50.40 -16.55 -2.49
C GLN A 288 -50.07 -15.51 -1.40
N GLU A 289 -48.89 -15.61 -0.79
CA GLU A 289 -48.42 -14.68 0.25
C GLU A 289 -48.04 -13.30 -0.32
N LYS A 290 -47.60 -13.22 -1.59
CA LYS A 290 -47.23 -11.95 -2.25
C LYS A 290 -48.44 -11.03 -2.48
N GLY A 291 -49.61 -11.59 -2.77
CA GLY A 291 -50.89 -10.88 -2.76
C GLY A 291 -51.03 -9.66 -3.68
N ASP A 292 -50.19 -9.54 -4.72
CA ASP A 292 -50.09 -8.35 -5.58
C ASP A 292 -51.05 -8.35 -6.79
N GLY A 293 -51.88 -9.40 -6.93
CA GLY A 293 -52.85 -9.55 -8.01
C GLY A 293 -52.26 -10.05 -9.34
N THR A 294 -50.96 -10.32 -9.41
CA THR A 294 -50.30 -10.84 -10.62
C THR A 294 -50.71 -12.30 -10.89
N PRO A 295 -51.10 -12.69 -12.12
CA PRO A 295 -51.39 -14.09 -12.47
C PRO A 295 -50.20 -15.02 -12.17
N PHE A 296 -50.49 -16.23 -11.68
CA PHE A 296 -49.45 -17.20 -11.30
C PHE A 296 -48.48 -17.51 -12.44
N ASP A 297 -48.99 -17.67 -13.66
CA ASP A 297 -48.17 -18.01 -14.82
C ASP A 297 -47.15 -16.92 -15.18
N GLU A 298 -47.48 -15.65 -14.89
CA GLU A 298 -46.59 -14.50 -15.10
C GLU A 298 -45.54 -14.39 -13.98
N ALA A 299 -45.92 -14.65 -12.73
CA ALA A 299 -45.04 -14.54 -11.56
C ALA A 299 -44.15 -15.79 -11.33
N ARG A 300 -44.48 -16.93 -11.95
CA ARG A 300 -43.87 -18.24 -11.67
C ARG A 300 -42.35 -18.26 -11.86
N ALA A 301 -41.86 -17.80 -13.01
CA ALA A 301 -40.44 -17.88 -13.35
C ALA A 301 -39.57 -17.03 -12.41
N GLU A 302 -40.07 -15.85 -12.01
CA GLU A 302 -39.39 -14.99 -11.04
C GLU A 302 -39.34 -15.63 -9.65
N LEU A 303 -40.47 -16.18 -9.18
CA LEU A 303 -40.55 -16.84 -7.87
C LEU A 303 -39.71 -18.13 -7.81
N GLU A 304 -39.70 -18.92 -8.88
CA GLU A 304 -38.83 -20.10 -9.00
C GLU A 304 -37.36 -19.71 -8.91
N ASN A 305 -36.94 -18.63 -9.60
CA ASN A 305 -35.57 -18.12 -9.53
C ASN A 305 -35.22 -17.56 -8.13
N GLN A 306 -36.14 -16.85 -7.48
CA GLN A 306 -35.92 -16.33 -6.13
C GLN A 306 -35.76 -17.47 -5.12
N ILE A 307 -36.68 -18.44 -5.11
CA ILE A 307 -36.59 -19.61 -4.22
C ILE A 307 -35.30 -20.37 -4.49
N LYS A 308 -34.92 -20.55 -5.76
CA LYS A 308 -33.67 -21.20 -6.14
C LYS A 308 -32.45 -20.47 -5.56
N GLN A 309 -32.38 -19.15 -5.71
CA GLN A 309 -31.26 -18.35 -5.18
C GLN A 309 -31.17 -18.42 -3.65
N GLU A 310 -32.30 -18.38 -2.95
CA GLU A 310 -32.36 -18.51 -1.50
C GLU A 310 -31.90 -19.89 -1.04
N THR A 311 -32.38 -20.96 -1.67
CA THR A 311 -31.93 -22.33 -1.40
C THR A 311 -30.44 -22.50 -1.68
N VAL A 312 -29.92 -21.97 -2.78
CA VAL A 312 -28.49 -22.00 -3.10
C VAL A 312 -27.67 -21.26 -2.04
N THR A 313 -28.12 -20.08 -1.61
CA THR A 313 -27.45 -19.29 -0.57
C THR A 313 -27.42 -20.05 0.76
N GLN A 314 -28.54 -20.69 1.13
CA GLN A 314 -28.61 -21.53 2.33
C GLN A 314 -27.66 -22.72 2.25
N ILE A 315 -27.69 -23.49 1.15
CA ILE A 315 -26.79 -24.63 0.92
C ILE A 315 -25.33 -24.17 0.94
N MET A 316 -24.99 -23.03 0.33
CA MET A 316 -23.63 -22.47 0.34
C MET A 316 -23.15 -22.09 1.75
N SER A 317 -24.04 -21.59 2.62
CA SER A 317 -23.71 -21.28 4.01
C SER A 317 -23.49 -22.56 4.82
N GLU A 318 -24.40 -23.53 4.70
CA GLU A 318 -24.30 -24.80 5.40
C GLU A 318 -23.08 -25.61 4.94
N ALA A 319 -22.82 -25.65 3.63
CA ALA A 319 -21.68 -26.32 3.06
C ALA A 319 -20.35 -25.72 3.57
N ASP A 320 -20.28 -24.39 3.67
CA ASP A 320 -19.11 -23.72 4.21
C ASP A 320 -18.89 -24.01 5.71
N GLU A 321 -19.95 -24.07 6.50
CA GLU A 321 -19.86 -24.48 7.90
C GLU A 321 -19.40 -25.93 8.05
N LEU A 322 -19.90 -26.85 7.21
CA LEU A 322 -19.50 -28.26 7.23
C LEU A 322 -18.02 -28.42 6.85
N ILE A 323 -17.58 -27.81 5.75
CA ILE A 323 -16.19 -27.88 5.30
C ILE A 323 -15.24 -27.32 6.36
N ARG A 324 -15.52 -26.12 6.88
CA ARG A 324 -14.71 -25.53 7.95
C ARG A 324 -14.73 -26.37 9.21
N GLY A 325 -15.89 -26.92 9.58
CA GLY A 325 -16.06 -27.79 10.73
C GLY A 325 -15.17 -29.03 10.68
N GLU A 326 -15.10 -29.70 9.52
CA GLU A 326 -14.23 -30.86 9.33
C GLU A 326 -12.74 -30.50 9.40
N ILE A 327 -12.34 -29.41 8.75
CA ILE A 327 -10.95 -28.96 8.79
C ILE A 327 -10.55 -28.56 10.22
N LEU A 328 -11.37 -27.78 10.92
CA LEU A 328 -11.12 -27.37 12.30
C LEU A 328 -11.14 -28.55 13.27
N ALA A 329 -11.93 -29.59 12.99
CA ALA A 329 -11.91 -30.84 13.75
C ALA A 329 -10.56 -31.56 13.60
N ALA A 330 -10.00 -31.62 12.39
CA ALA A 330 -8.67 -32.18 12.16
C ALA A 330 -7.54 -31.37 12.82
N GLN A 331 -7.70 -30.04 12.90
CA GLN A 331 -6.71 -29.13 13.50
C GLN A 331 -6.83 -28.99 15.03
N ARG A 332 -7.87 -29.55 15.67
CA ARG A 332 -8.21 -29.29 17.07
C ARG A 332 -7.13 -29.72 18.07
N GLY A 333 -6.36 -30.75 17.73
CA GLY A 333 -5.26 -31.29 18.54
C GLY A 333 -3.92 -30.53 18.41
N LEU A 334 -3.83 -29.56 17.50
CA LEU A 334 -2.59 -28.82 17.26
C LEU A 334 -2.44 -27.65 18.23
N GLU A 335 -1.28 -27.57 18.88
CA GLU A 335 -0.91 -26.45 19.75
C GLU A 335 -0.86 -25.13 18.95
N LYS A 336 -1.40 -24.06 19.53
CA LYS A 336 -1.38 -22.73 18.91
C LYS A 336 -0.12 -21.97 19.27
N GLU A 337 0.40 -21.22 18.32
CA GLU A 337 1.55 -20.32 18.47
C GLU A 337 1.23 -19.00 17.75
N GLY A 338 0.68 -18.03 18.49
CA GLY A 338 0.13 -16.81 17.90
C GLY A 338 -1.06 -17.10 16.97
N ILE A 339 -0.98 -16.62 15.73
CA ILE A 339 -1.97 -16.95 14.67
C ILE A 339 -1.74 -18.33 14.06
N TYR A 340 -0.57 -18.92 14.28
CA TYR A 340 -0.14 -20.17 13.67
C TYR A 340 -0.40 -21.38 14.57
N ARG A 341 -0.17 -22.57 14.03
CA ARG A 341 -0.19 -23.86 14.74
C ARG A 341 1.14 -24.57 14.60
N LYS A 342 1.53 -25.32 15.62
CA LYS A 342 2.65 -26.26 15.56
C LYS A 342 2.17 -27.55 14.92
N VAL A 343 2.79 -27.92 13.80
CA VAL A 343 2.46 -29.13 13.03
C VAL A 343 3.52 -30.19 13.33
N PRO A 344 3.17 -31.33 13.95
CA PRO A 344 4.07 -32.48 14.11
C PRO A 344 4.49 -33.09 12.77
N ASP A 345 5.66 -33.72 12.72
CA ASP A 345 6.19 -34.36 11.50
C ASP A 345 5.30 -35.51 10.98
N ASP A 346 4.53 -36.15 11.86
CA ASP A 346 3.62 -37.26 11.56
C ASP A 346 2.18 -36.80 11.24
N TRP A 347 1.91 -35.49 11.29
CA TRP A 347 0.59 -34.96 11.01
C TRP A 347 0.29 -34.92 9.51
N ALA A 348 -0.90 -35.39 9.13
CA ALA A 348 -1.37 -35.35 7.75
C ALA A 348 -2.63 -34.47 7.63
N PRO A 349 -2.74 -33.64 6.58
CA PRO A 349 -3.93 -32.84 6.33
C PRO A 349 -5.15 -33.71 6.02
N PRO A 350 -6.37 -33.25 6.35
CA PRO A 350 -7.58 -33.94 5.93
C PRO A 350 -7.69 -33.91 4.40
N SER A 351 -8.00 -35.06 3.79
CA SER A 351 -8.25 -35.16 2.34
C SER A 351 -9.50 -34.38 1.95
N TYR A 352 -9.38 -33.52 0.93
CA TYR A 352 -10.50 -32.78 0.37
C TYR A 352 -11.54 -33.68 -0.30
N GLU A 353 -11.15 -34.85 -0.82
CA GLU A 353 -12.09 -35.84 -1.37
C GLU A 353 -13.07 -36.32 -0.31
N ARG A 354 -12.54 -36.70 0.86
CA ARG A 354 -13.36 -37.16 1.98
C ARG A 354 -14.28 -36.04 2.48
N ILE A 355 -13.77 -34.81 2.56
CA ILE A 355 -14.58 -33.64 2.95
C ILE A 355 -15.71 -33.41 1.94
N ALA A 356 -15.42 -33.50 0.63
CA ALA A 356 -16.41 -33.36 -0.43
C ALA A 356 -17.48 -34.46 -0.39
N GLU A 357 -17.10 -35.72 -0.15
CA GLU A 357 -18.03 -36.85 0.00
C GLU A 357 -18.95 -36.67 1.21
N ASN A 358 -18.40 -36.29 2.37
CA ASN A 358 -19.17 -36.03 3.58
C ASN A 358 -20.14 -34.87 3.39
N LEU A 359 -19.71 -33.81 2.70
CA LEU A 359 -20.56 -32.68 2.35
C LEU A 359 -21.77 -33.12 1.50
N ILE A 360 -21.55 -33.89 0.44
CA ILE A 360 -22.63 -34.37 -0.43
C ILE A 360 -23.65 -35.19 0.38
N ASN A 361 -23.15 -36.12 1.21
CA ASN A 361 -24.02 -36.94 2.06
C ASN A 361 -24.83 -36.07 3.04
N ALA A 362 -24.19 -35.12 3.71
CA ALA A 362 -24.86 -34.24 4.67
C ALA A 362 -25.93 -33.35 4.01
N ILE A 363 -25.67 -32.80 2.83
CA ILE A 363 -26.64 -31.98 2.10
C ILE A 363 -27.80 -32.84 1.58
N ARG A 364 -27.53 -34.04 1.07
CA ARG A 364 -28.57 -34.99 0.65
C ARG A 364 -29.48 -35.37 1.81
N ASP A 365 -28.91 -35.67 2.97
CA ASP A 365 -29.69 -36.15 4.11
C ASP A 365 -30.54 -35.03 4.75
N ARG A 366 -30.09 -33.76 4.68
CA ARG A 366 -30.83 -32.60 5.22
C ARG A 366 -31.86 -32.03 4.26
N HIS A 367 -31.50 -31.90 2.98
CA HIS A 367 -32.29 -31.17 1.98
C HIS A 367 -32.94 -32.08 0.95
N GLY A 368 -32.59 -33.37 0.91
CA GLY A 368 -33.02 -34.29 -0.15
C GLY A 368 -32.38 -34.00 -1.52
N ILE A 369 -31.37 -33.13 -1.58
CA ILE A 369 -30.74 -32.66 -2.82
C ILE A 369 -29.36 -33.29 -2.97
N THR A 370 -29.09 -33.89 -4.13
CA THR A 370 -27.75 -34.39 -4.47
C THR A 370 -27.00 -33.31 -5.25
N ILE A 371 -26.08 -32.61 -4.60
CA ILE A 371 -25.24 -31.60 -5.23
C ILE A 371 -24.10 -32.26 -6.04
N THR A 372 -23.67 -31.58 -7.10
CA THR A 372 -22.46 -31.96 -7.85
C THR A 372 -21.23 -31.91 -6.96
N MET A 373 -20.32 -32.88 -7.11
CA MET A 373 -19.09 -32.95 -6.30
C MET A 373 -18.24 -31.68 -6.46
N PRO A 374 -17.83 -31.04 -5.35
CA PRO A 374 -16.87 -29.93 -5.36
C PRO A 374 -15.62 -30.29 -6.16
N THR A 375 -15.10 -29.31 -6.91
CA THR A 375 -13.91 -29.53 -7.73
C THR A 375 -12.67 -29.39 -6.87
N ILE A 376 -11.79 -30.39 -6.91
CA ILE A 376 -10.51 -30.41 -6.17
C ILE A 376 -9.39 -30.29 -7.19
N ILE A 377 -8.50 -29.33 -7.01
CA ILE A 377 -7.40 -29.05 -7.93
C ILE A 377 -6.09 -29.09 -7.15
N ARG A 378 -5.10 -29.80 -7.69
CA ARG A 378 -3.74 -29.89 -7.16
C ARG A 378 -2.76 -29.36 -8.19
N ARG A 379 -1.87 -28.48 -7.76
CA ARG A 379 -0.75 -27.92 -8.52
C ARG A 379 0.53 -28.23 -7.76
N THR A 380 1.04 -29.43 -8.00
CA THR A 380 2.24 -29.99 -7.36
C THR A 380 3.39 -30.20 -8.33
N ASP A 381 3.10 -30.13 -9.64
CA ASP A 381 3.97 -30.39 -10.76
C ASP A 381 5.03 -29.32 -10.96
N HIS A 382 4.70 -28.05 -10.71
CA HIS A 382 5.65 -26.93 -10.75
C HIS A 382 5.37 -25.92 -9.63
N TRP A 383 6.31 -25.01 -9.41
CA TRP A 383 6.18 -23.93 -8.45
C TRP A 383 5.37 -22.78 -9.04
N LEU A 384 4.32 -22.35 -8.34
CA LEU A 384 3.49 -21.23 -8.78
C LEU A 384 3.99 -19.91 -8.22
N THR A 385 4.26 -18.98 -9.12
CA THR A 385 4.55 -17.57 -8.82
C THR A 385 3.26 -16.77 -8.61
N PRO A 386 3.32 -15.56 -7.98
CA PRO A 386 2.17 -14.67 -7.86
C PRO A 386 1.49 -14.35 -9.20
N ALA A 387 2.26 -14.22 -10.28
CA ALA A 387 1.73 -13.93 -11.61
C ALA A 387 0.93 -15.11 -12.18
N GLU A 388 1.43 -16.33 -12.03
CA GLU A 388 0.76 -17.55 -12.48
C GLU A 388 -0.51 -17.81 -11.67
N ILE A 389 -0.46 -17.65 -10.34
CA ILE A 389 -1.65 -17.81 -9.48
C ILE A 389 -2.77 -16.87 -9.93
N ARG A 390 -2.43 -15.61 -10.27
CA ARG A 390 -3.41 -14.62 -10.76
C ARG A 390 -4.07 -15.03 -12.07
N GLN A 391 -3.35 -15.78 -12.92
CA GLN A 391 -3.87 -16.27 -14.20
C GLN A 391 -4.69 -17.56 -14.05
N LEU A 392 -4.66 -18.22 -12.89
CA LEU A 392 -5.46 -19.43 -12.66
C LEU A 392 -6.96 -19.11 -12.71
N PRO A 393 -7.76 -19.87 -13.50
CA PRO A 393 -9.21 -19.69 -13.55
C PRO A 393 -9.86 -19.82 -12.16
N GLY A 394 -10.76 -18.88 -11.84
CA GLY A 394 -11.44 -18.81 -10.56
C GLY A 394 -10.54 -18.30 -9.43
N ILE A 395 -9.67 -19.17 -8.90
CA ILE A 395 -8.85 -18.87 -7.72
C ILE A 395 -7.94 -17.65 -7.91
N GLY A 396 -7.48 -17.33 -9.13
CA GLY A 396 -6.64 -16.17 -9.40
C GLY A 396 -7.32 -14.81 -9.18
N GLY A 397 -8.65 -14.76 -9.31
CA GLY A 397 -9.47 -13.59 -8.99
C GLY A 397 -10.03 -13.59 -7.56
N ALA A 398 -9.82 -14.68 -6.81
CA ALA A 398 -10.32 -14.82 -5.46
C ALA A 398 -9.49 -14.01 -4.44
N SER A 399 -10.13 -13.71 -3.32
CA SER A 399 -9.51 -12.94 -2.25
C SER A 399 -10.05 -13.30 -0.88
N PHE A 400 -9.18 -13.22 0.13
CA PHE A 400 -9.54 -13.27 1.53
C PHE A 400 -9.97 -11.89 2.02
N ARG A 401 -10.92 -11.85 2.97
CA ARG A 401 -11.28 -10.62 3.69
C ARG A 401 -10.89 -10.78 5.16
N ALA A 402 -9.86 -10.06 5.58
CA ALA A 402 -9.39 -10.02 6.96
C ALA A 402 -9.56 -8.59 7.51
N GLY A 403 -10.60 -8.38 8.32
CA GLY A 403 -11.01 -7.04 8.75
C GLY A 403 -11.35 -6.15 7.54
N ASN A 404 -10.70 -4.98 7.45
CA ASN A 404 -10.87 -4.05 6.32
C ASN A 404 -9.92 -4.34 5.15
N LYS A 405 -9.02 -5.34 5.26
CA LYS A 405 -8.04 -5.68 4.22
C LYS A 405 -8.58 -6.78 3.30
N ARG A 406 -8.42 -6.57 1.99
CA ARG A 406 -8.65 -7.58 0.95
C ARG A 406 -7.30 -8.13 0.51
N ILE A 407 -7.09 -9.43 0.67
CA ILE A 407 -5.83 -10.11 0.35
C ILE A 407 -6.07 -11.01 -0.86
N SER A 408 -5.38 -10.75 -1.97
CA SER A 408 -5.47 -11.61 -3.15
C SER A 408 -4.81 -12.97 -2.89
N THR A 409 -5.39 -14.05 -3.41
CA THR A 409 -4.78 -15.39 -3.42
C THR A 409 -3.41 -15.40 -4.10
N ALA A 410 -3.19 -14.55 -5.11
CA ALA A 410 -1.89 -14.36 -5.74
C ALA A 410 -0.80 -13.88 -4.78
N GLY A 411 -1.17 -13.26 -3.65
CA GLY A 411 -0.24 -12.83 -2.60
C GLY A 411 0.14 -13.91 -1.60
N LEU A 412 -0.46 -15.12 -1.67
CA LEU A 412 -0.18 -16.21 -0.73
C LEU A 412 1.30 -16.57 -0.59
N PRO A 413 2.13 -16.62 -1.66
CA PRO A 413 3.53 -16.99 -1.52
C PRO A 413 4.31 -16.13 -0.52
N ALA A 414 3.99 -14.84 -0.46
CA ALA A 414 4.63 -13.88 0.45
C ALA A 414 4.07 -13.93 1.88
N LEU A 415 3.02 -14.70 2.15
CA LEU A 415 2.37 -14.79 3.47
C LEU A 415 2.66 -16.11 4.19
N VAL A 416 3.32 -17.06 3.52
CA VAL A 416 3.62 -18.37 4.12
C VAL A 416 4.58 -18.19 5.29
N ARG A 417 4.22 -18.77 6.44
CA ARG A 417 5.07 -18.79 7.64
C ARG A 417 6.48 -19.32 7.32
N GLY A 418 7.50 -18.55 7.70
CA GLY A 418 8.92 -18.91 7.51
C GLY A 418 9.48 -18.55 6.13
N VAL A 419 8.66 -18.03 5.22
CA VAL A 419 9.09 -17.56 3.91
C VAL A 419 9.00 -16.04 3.80
N GLY A 420 7.85 -15.47 4.14
CA GLY A 420 7.57 -14.05 3.94
C GLY A 420 7.42 -13.24 5.24
N THR A 421 6.77 -12.08 5.12
CA THR A 421 6.59 -11.11 6.20
C THR A 421 5.39 -11.46 7.09
N ASP A 422 5.18 -10.66 8.14
CA ASP A 422 4.05 -10.82 9.06
C ASP A 422 2.70 -10.88 8.32
N SER A 423 2.01 -12.00 8.48
CA SER A 423 0.71 -12.25 7.86
C SER A 423 -0.43 -11.90 8.81
N THR A 424 -1.54 -11.41 8.26
CA THR A 424 -2.81 -11.22 8.99
C THR A 424 -3.71 -12.45 8.93
N ILE A 425 -3.33 -13.44 8.12
CA ILE A 425 -4.04 -14.71 7.94
C ILE A 425 -3.07 -15.89 8.19
N PRO A 426 -3.51 -16.99 8.79
CA PRO A 426 -2.60 -18.06 9.23
C PRO A 426 -2.20 -18.99 8.08
N VAL A 427 -1.37 -18.50 7.15
CA VAL A 427 -0.89 -19.29 6.01
C VAL A 427 0.31 -20.14 6.43
N GLN A 428 0.16 -21.46 6.41
CA GLN A 428 1.20 -22.41 6.75
C GLN A 428 1.20 -23.59 5.78
N ILE A 429 2.39 -24.14 5.53
CA ILE A 429 2.55 -25.36 4.75
C ILE A 429 1.78 -26.50 5.43
N GLY A 430 1.02 -27.27 4.64
CA GLY A 430 0.23 -28.42 5.06
C GLY A 430 -1.10 -28.07 5.75
N LEU A 431 -1.33 -26.84 6.18
CA LEU A 431 -2.57 -26.46 6.88
C LEU A 431 -3.56 -25.75 5.95
N PRO A 432 -4.80 -26.27 5.81
CA PRO A 432 -5.82 -25.54 5.07
C PRO A 432 -6.21 -24.23 5.78
N ILE A 433 -6.38 -23.17 4.99
CA ILE A 433 -6.83 -21.86 5.46
C ILE A 433 -8.35 -21.90 5.67
N THR A 434 -8.80 -21.79 6.92
CA THR A 434 -10.23 -21.92 7.28
C THR A 434 -10.90 -20.60 7.63
N ASP A 435 -10.15 -19.61 8.07
CA ASP A 435 -10.68 -18.30 8.45
C ASP A 435 -9.61 -17.21 8.26
N PRO A 436 -9.85 -16.24 7.37
CA PRO A 436 -10.97 -16.14 6.42
C PRO A 436 -10.88 -17.16 5.26
N VAL A 437 -12.01 -17.44 4.61
CA VAL A 437 -12.08 -18.24 3.36
C VAL A 437 -11.94 -17.31 2.15
N ALA A 438 -11.22 -17.74 1.11
CA ALA A 438 -11.11 -16.97 -0.13
C ALA A 438 -12.40 -17.07 -0.94
N ALA A 439 -12.86 -15.95 -1.50
CA ALA A 439 -14.00 -15.91 -2.42
C ALA A 439 -13.73 -15.01 -3.62
N ASP A 440 -14.33 -15.34 -4.77
CA ASP A 440 -14.28 -14.53 -5.98
C ASP A 440 -15.50 -13.58 -6.11
N GLY A 441 -15.58 -12.87 -7.24
CA GLY A 441 -16.71 -11.95 -7.52
C GLY A 441 -18.04 -12.64 -7.79
N ASP A 442 -18.01 -13.94 -8.09
CA ASP A 442 -19.19 -14.76 -8.40
C ASP A 442 -19.75 -15.48 -7.15
N GLY A 443 -19.06 -15.34 -6.01
CA GLY A 443 -19.45 -15.94 -4.73
C GLY A 443 -18.96 -17.38 -4.55
N ALA A 444 -18.12 -17.91 -5.44
CA ALA A 444 -17.50 -19.21 -5.24
C ALA A 444 -16.48 -19.12 -4.10
N LYS A 445 -16.45 -20.15 -3.25
CA LYS A 445 -15.55 -20.25 -2.10
C LYS A 445 -14.40 -21.21 -2.40
N TYR A 446 -13.20 -20.82 -1.99
CA TYR A 446 -11.96 -21.56 -2.22
C TYR A 446 -11.31 -21.89 -0.88
N TYR A 447 -11.22 -23.19 -0.57
CA TYR A 447 -10.50 -23.71 0.59
C TYR A 447 -9.13 -24.13 0.12
N ILE A 448 -8.10 -23.43 0.57
CA ILE A 448 -6.75 -23.51 0.01
C ILE A 448 -5.81 -24.09 1.06
N THR A 449 -5.00 -25.06 0.65
CA THR A 449 -3.85 -25.57 1.38
C THR A 449 -2.58 -25.25 0.58
N VAL A 450 -1.60 -24.64 1.26
CA VAL A 450 -0.25 -24.53 0.71
C VAL A 450 0.46 -25.85 0.96
N LEU A 451 0.84 -26.56 -0.09
CA LEU A 451 1.48 -27.87 0.01
C LEU A 451 2.99 -27.77 0.22
N ASP A 452 3.60 -26.75 -0.37
CA ASP A 452 5.02 -26.46 -0.26
C ASP A 452 5.25 -24.98 -0.54
N ALA A 453 6.31 -24.41 0.00
CA ALA A 453 6.66 -23.01 -0.20
C ALA A 453 8.17 -22.82 -0.29
N ARG A 454 8.57 -21.98 -1.24
CA ARG A 454 9.95 -21.55 -1.41
C ARG A 454 9.98 -20.03 -1.37
N GLY A 455 10.89 -19.49 -0.57
CA GLY A 455 11.12 -18.06 -0.53
C GLY A 455 11.77 -17.53 -1.79
N GLU A 456 11.99 -16.22 -1.75
CA GLU A 456 12.78 -15.56 -2.78
C GLU A 456 14.14 -16.25 -2.89
N SER A 457 14.43 -16.71 -4.09
CA SER A 457 15.59 -17.55 -4.35
C SER A 457 15.93 -17.57 -5.83
N PRO A 458 17.20 -17.77 -6.20
CA PRO A 458 17.59 -17.93 -7.59
C PRO A 458 16.88 -19.12 -8.24
N PRO A 459 16.85 -19.18 -9.59
CA PRO A 459 16.45 -20.38 -10.33
C PRO A 459 17.40 -21.55 -10.00
N ASP A 460 16.89 -22.78 -10.02
CA ASP A 460 17.69 -23.98 -9.73
C ASP A 460 18.63 -24.32 -10.92
N GLY A 461 18.29 -23.84 -12.12
CA GLY A 461 19.12 -23.97 -13.31
C GLY A 461 18.60 -23.19 -14.51
N VAL A 462 19.29 -23.33 -15.64
CA VAL A 462 18.93 -22.66 -16.91
C VAL A 462 17.54 -23.07 -17.38
N ASP A 463 17.14 -24.33 -17.19
CA ASP A 463 15.86 -24.85 -17.69
C ASP A 463 14.64 -24.17 -17.05
N ASP A 464 14.75 -23.67 -15.82
CA ASP A 464 13.66 -22.98 -15.13
C ASP A 464 13.23 -21.68 -15.83
N ILE A 465 14.18 -21.00 -16.48
CA ILE A 465 13.98 -19.68 -17.10
C ILE A 465 14.64 -19.57 -18.49
N ARG A 466 14.79 -20.70 -19.19
CA ARG A 466 15.53 -20.80 -20.45
C ARG A 466 15.08 -19.78 -21.49
N ASP A 467 13.77 -19.66 -21.69
CA ASP A 467 13.21 -18.71 -22.66
C ASP A 467 13.53 -17.26 -22.32
N GLN A 468 13.57 -16.92 -21.03
CA GLN A 468 13.95 -15.59 -20.57
C GLN A 468 15.45 -15.34 -20.80
N LEU A 469 16.31 -16.31 -20.45
CA LEU A 469 17.76 -16.20 -20.65
C LEU A 469 18.11 -16.08 -22.14
N VAL A 470 17.49 -16.87 -23.02
CA VAL A 470 17.71 -16.79 -24.46
C VAL A 470 17.37 -15.40 -25.00
N ARG A 471 16.20 -14.86 -24.61
CA ARG A 471 15.80 -13.49 -24.99
C ARG A 471 16.78 -12.45 -24.48
N ASP A 472 17.19 -12.56 -23.23
CA ASP A 472 18.06 -11.58 -22.57
C ASP A 472 19.46 -11.58 -23.17
N VAL A 473 20.09 -12.74 -23.37
CA VAL A 473 21.42 -12.86 -23.99
C VAL A 473 21.40 -12.36 -25.43
N LYS A 474 20.36 -12.70 -26.21
CA LYS A 474 20.20 -12.16 -27.56
C LYS A 474 20.02 -10.65 -27.54
N SER A 475 19.21 -10.13 -26.61
CA SER A 475 18.99 -8.69 -26.48
C SER A 475 20.28 -7.95 -26.12
N LEU A 476 21.12 -8.53 -25.26
CA LEU A 476 22.41 -7.97 -24.89
C LEU A 476 23.38 -7.95 -26.07
N LYS A 477 23.50 -9.07 -26.80
CA LYS A 477 24.34 -9.14 -28.02
C LYS A 477 23.88 -8.15 -29.09
N ALA A 478 22.58 -8.05 -29.33
CA ALA A 478 22.00 -7.07 -30.25
C ALA A 478 22.28 -5.63 -29.80
N PHE A 479 22.12 -5.34 -28.50
CA PHE A 479 22.43 -4.02 -27.94
C PHE A 479 23.91 -3.66 -28.09
N GLU A 480 24.83 -4.58 -27.80
CA GLU A 480 26.27 -4.32 -27.97
C GLU A 480 26.65 -4.07 -29.44
N GLN A 481 25.99 -4.73 -30.40
CA GLN A 481 26.16 -4.42 -31.83
C GLN A 481 25.63 -3.02 -32.19
N LEU A 482 24.48 -2.60 -31.65
CA LEU A 482 23.95 -1.25 -31.85
C LEU A 482 24.88 -0.20 -31.22
N LYS A 483 25.31 -0.42 -29.99
CA LYS A 483 26.22 0.45 -29.24
C LYS A 483 27.57 0.60 -29.94
N GLY A 484 28.12 -0.48 -30.51
CA GLY A 484 29.36 -0.45 -31.28
C GLY A 484 29.30 0.39 -32.56
N ARG A 485 28.08 0.70 -33.06
CA ARG A 485 27.84 1.52 -34.27
C ARG A 485 27.28 2.90 -33.95
N LEU A 486 27.32 3.33 -32.70
CA LEU A 486 26.71 4.59 -32.25
C LEU A 486 27.24 5.82 -33.01
N ASP A 487 28.56 5.90 -33.22
CA ASP A 487 29.18 7.00 -33.98
C ASP A 487 28.79 6.99 -35.46
N GLU A 488 28.60 5.80 -36.04
CA GLU A 488 28.13 5.65 -37.42
C GLU A 488 26.71 6.19 -37.55
N TYR A 489 25.80 5.80 -36.65
CA TYR A 489 24.42 6.28 -36.64
C TYR A 489 24.35 7.80 -36.44
N ARG A 490 25.18 8.35 -35.54
CA ARG A 490 25.26 9.79 -35.33
C ARG A 490 25.70 10.51 -36.60
N ARG A 491 26.75 10.03 -37.28
CA ARG A 491 27.22 10.64 -38.54
C ARG A 491 26.14 10.62 -39.62
N ILE A 492 25.47 9.48 -39.80
CA ILE A 492 24.38 9.36 -40.78
C ILE A 492 23.21 10.30 -40.43
N ALA A 493 22.88 10.44 -39.15
CA ALA A 493 21.87 11.38 -38.69
C ALA A 493 22.27 12.86 -38.91
N VAL A 494 23.55 13.19 -38.76
CA VAL A 494 24.08 14.54 -39.06
C VAL A 494 23.98 14.86 -40.56
N GLU A 495 24.33 13.91 -41.43
CA GLU A 495 24.35 14.10 -42.88
C GLU A 495 22.96 14.07 -43.53
N GLY A 496 22.09 13.15 -43.09
CA GLY A 496 20.80 12.87 -43.73
C GLY A 496 19.58 12.97 -42.82
N GLY A 497 19.74 13.41 -41.57
CA GLY A 497 18.67 13.42 -40.56
C GLY A 497 18.36 12.04 -39.98
N LEU A 498 17.47 11.98 -38.98
CA LEU A 498 17.11 10.73 -38.30
C LEU A 498 16.45 9.70 -39.24
N ILE A 499 15.79 10.15 -40.32
CA ILE A 499 15.17 9.28 -41.32
C ILE A 499 16.24 8.45 -42.05
N ALA A 500 17.40 9.03 -42.38
CA ALA A 500 18.48 8.28 -43.04
C ALA A 500 18.98 7.10 -42.19
N VAL A 501 18.91 7.21 -40.85
CA VAL A 501 19.22 6.10 -39.95
C VAL A 501 18.13 5.02 -40.01
N THR A 502 16.85 5.40 -40.14
CA THR A 502 15.76 4.42 -40.29
C THR A 502 15.88 3.61 -41.57
N ASP A 503 16.37 4.20 -42.66
CA ASP A 503 16.54 3.53 -43.94
C ASP A 503 17.58 2.39 -43.89
N LEU A 504 18.54 2.43 -42.95
CA LEU A 504 19.50 1.34 -42.73
C LEU A 504 18.83 0.03 -42.28
N PHE A 505 17.66 0.12 -41.66
CA PHE A 505 16.94 -1.01 -41.09
C PHE A 505 15.70 -1.41 -41.92
N ARG A 506 15.47 -0.75 -43.05
CA ARG A 506 14.37 -1.13 -43.96
C ARG A 506 14.72 -2.45 -44.65
N LYS A 507 13.94 -3.50 -44.38
CA LYS A 507 14.03 -4.80 -45.06
C LYS A 507 12.86 -4.94 -46.05
N GLY A 508 13.08 -4.68 -47.33
CA GLY A 508 12.06 -4.82 -48.41
C GLY A 508 11.04 -3.68 -48.49
N ASP A 509 9.85 -3.97 -49.05
CA ASP A 509 8.72 -3.03 -49.24
C ASP A 509 7.85 -2.85 -47.97
N ASP A 510 8.23 -3.48 -46.86
CA ASP A 510 7.47 -3.43 -45.61
C ASP A 510 7.67 -2.12 -44.84
N ASP A 511 6.67 -1.77 -44.03
CA ASP A 511 6.67 -0.59 -43.17
C ASP A 511 7.92 -0.57 -42.26
N THR A 512 8.60 0.57 -42.22
CA THR A 512 9.85 0.74 -41.47
C THR A 512 9.61 0.39 -39.98
N PRO A 513 10.28 -0.63 -39.42
CA PRO A 513 10.02 -1.08 -38.05
C PRO A 513 10.37 -0.02 -37.01
N VAL A 514 11.19 0.96 -37.40
CA VAL A 514 11.55 2.12 -36.58
C VAL A 514 10.98 3.39 -37.20
N ARG A 515 10.36 4.23 -36.36
CA ARG A 515 9.81 5.52 -36.77
C ARG A 515 10.43 6.64 -35.98
N VAL A 516 10.77 7.73 -36.66
CA VAL A 516 11.13 8.98 -36.01
C VAL A 516 9.90 9.51 -35.27
N ARG A 517 10.08 9.83 -33.99
CA ARG A 517 9.08 10.46 -33.14
C ARG A 517 9.33 11.96 -33.15
N GLU A 518 8.47 12.67 -33.84
CA GLU A 518 8.62 14.11 -33.99
C GLU A 518 7.99 14.87 -32.82
N ASN A 519 8.58 16.03 -32.54
CA ASN A 519 8.08 17.00 -31.56
C ASN A 519 7.91 16.41 -30.15
N ILE A 520 8.98 15.85 -29.60
CA ILE A 520 9.05 15.41 -28.21
C ILE A 520 9.78 16.46 -27.39
N PHE A 521 9.15 16.93 -26.31
CA PHE A 521 9.78 17.76 -25.30
C PHE A 521 10.57 16.90 -24.34
N VAL A 522 11.86 17.20 -24.22
CA VAL A 522 12.74 16.67 -23.18
C VAL A 522 12.73 17.67 -22.02
N LEU A 523 12.29 17.22 -20.85
CA LEU A 523 12.36 17.96 -19.58
C LEU A 523 13.46 17.37 -18.72
N LYS A 524 13.82 18.04 -17.63
CA LYS A 524 14.83 17.52 -16.68
C LYS A 524 14.42 16.17 -16.08
N ASP A 525 13.14 16.04 -15.74
CA ASP A 525 12.59 14.89 -15.02
C ASP A 525 11.76 13.93 -15.89
N GLY A 526 11.71 14.13 -17.21
CA GLY A 526 10.95 13.23 -18.08
C GLY A 526 10.87 13.64 -19.54
N LEU A 527 10.14 12.85 -20.31
CA LEU A 527 9.75 13.16 -21.69
C LEU A 527 8.25 13.46 -21.76
N THR A 528 7.86 14.40 -22.62
CA THR A 528 6.44 14.63 -22.95
C THR A 528 6.25 14.89 -24.44
N PRO A 529 5.18 14.39 -25.06
CA PRO A 529 4.89 14.71 -26.44
C PRO A 529 4.40 16.17 -26.54
N ALA A 530 4.87 16.92 -27.54
CA ALA A 530 4.41 18.29 -27.78
C ALA A 530 2.96 18.34 -28.29
N THR A 531 2.50 17.26 -28.91
CA THR A 531 1.12 17.11 -29.39
C THR A 531 0.52 15.81 -28.86
N PHE A 532 -0.79 15.78 -28.64
CA PHE A 532 -1.47 14.59 -28.11
C PHE A 532 -1.34 13.36 -29.03
N THR A 533 -0.99 13.55 -30.30
CA THR A 533 -0.82 12.50 -31.30
C THR A 533 0.59 11.92 -31.37
N SER A 534 1.59 12.57 -30.76
CA SER A 534 2.94 12.03 -30.70
C SER A 534 3.04 10.94 -29.62
N PHE A 535 3.55 9.77 -30.00
CA PHE A 535 3.83 8.68 -29.08
C PHE A 535 5.29 8.77 -28.62
N GLN A 536 5.53 8.83 -27.31
CA GLN A 536 6.87 8.75 -26.74
C GLN A 536 7.28 7.28 -26.54
N ASP A 537 8.54 6.96 -26.83
CA ASP A 537 9.08 5.65 -26.45
C ASP A 537 9.57 5.74 -24.99
N PRO A 538 8.93 5.04 -24.03
CA PRO A 538 9.31 5.11 -22.63
C PRO A 538 10.74 4.61 -22.37
N ARG A 539 11.33 3.84 -23.30
CA ARG A 539 12.70 3.34 -23.18
C ARG A 539 13.76 4.44 -23.32
N ALA A 540 13.40 5.58 -23.91
CA ALA A 540 14.27 6.75 -24.05
C ALA A 540 14.21 7.71 -22.86
N ASP A 541 13.28 7.52 -21.91
CA ASP A 541 13.15 8.40 -20.75
C ASP A 541 14.20 8.08 -19.66
N ASP A 542 15.47 8.23 -20.04
CA ASP A 542 16.63 7.95 -19.20
C ASP A 542 17.42 9.23 -18.92
N LYS A 543 17.95 9.36 -17.69
CA LYS A 543 18.67 10.57 -17.27
C LYS A 543 19.87 10.87 -18.16
N VAL A 544 20.62 9.86 -18.61
CA VAL A 544 21.80 10.04 -19.47
C VAL A 544 21.39 10.62 -20.82
N PHE A 545 20.27 10.14 -21.39
CA PHE A 545 19.72 10.71 -22.62
C PHE A 545 19.29 12.16 -22.45
N ARG A 546 18.55 12.46 -21.37
CA ARG A 546 18.06 13.82 -21.10
C ARG A 546 19.24 14.78 -20.90
N ASP A 547 20.22 14.42 -20.08
CA ASP A 547 21.42 15.22 -19.84
C ASP A 547 22.19 15.50 -21.15
N ALA A 548 22.32 14.51 -22.03
CA ALA A 548 22.99 14.68 -23.31
C ALA A 548 22.22 15.62 -24.26
N VAL A 549 20.89 15.55 -24.27
CA VAL A 549 20.04 16.49 -25.01
C VAL A 549 20.19 17.92 -24.47
N PHE A 550 20.17 18.09 -23.15
CA PHE A 550 20.36 19.41 -22.52
C PHE A 550 21.77 19.97 -22.77
N ALA A 551 22.81 19.13 -22.76
CA ALA A 551 24.17 19.54 -23.09
C ALA A 551 24.30 19.99 -24.57
N ALA A 552 23.63 19.29 -25.50
CA ALA A 552 23.58 19.72 -26.91
C ALA A 552 22.78 21.02 -27.12
N ALA A 553 21.82 21.27 -26.23
CA ALA A 553 21.01 22.49 -26.20
C ALA A 553 21.68 23.66 -25.46
N GLU A 554 22.85 23.46 -24.84
CA GLU A 554 23.53 24.49 -24.07
C GLU A 554 24.01 25.64 -25.00
N GLY A 555 23.67 26.88 -24.62
CA GLY A 555 24.05 28.08 -25.40
C GLY A 555 23.24 28.32 -26.67
N VAL A 556 22.20 27.52 -26.93
CA VAL A 556 21.24 27.76 -28.02
C VAL A 556 20.40 28.99 -27.69
N ASP A 557 20.29 29.95 -28.63
CA ASP A 557 19.37 31.08 -28.49
C ASP A 557 17.92 30.58 -28.56
N PRO A 558 17.11 30.74 -27.49
CA PRO A 558 15.70 30.34 -27.49
C PRO A 558 14.83 31.02 -28.54
N ARG A 559 15.30 32.14 -29.11
CA ARG A 559 14.60 32.89 -30.17
C ARG A 559 14.99 32.48 -31.57
N ALA A 560 15.98 31.60 -31.71
CA ALA A 560 16.36 31.08 -33.01
C ALA A 560 15.22 30.26 -33.61
N GLU A 561 15.14 30.26 -34.95
CA GLU A 561 14.15 29.42 -35.65
C GLU A 561 14.40 27.94 -35.32
N PRO A 562 13.34 27.12 -35.15
CA PRO A 562 13.51 25.69 -35.03
C PRO A 562 14.38 25.14 -36.16
N ASP A 563 15.27 24.20 -35.84
CA ASP A 563 16.19 23.56 -36.79
C ASP A 563 17.35 24.44 -37.29
N SER A 564 17.54 25.66 -36.75
CA SER A 564 18.66 26.53 -37.13
C SER A 564 20.02 26.08 -36.58
N LEU A 565 20.05 25.06 -35.71
CA LEU A 565 21.28 24.55 -35.11
C LEU A 565 22.09 23.73 -36.12
N PRO A 566 23.44 23.89 -36.16
CA PRO A 566 24.29 23.03 -36.95
C PRO A 566 24.03 21.56 -36.62
N PRO A 567 23.78 20.68 -37.61
CA PRO A 567 23.42 19.28 -37.38
C PRO A 567 24.41 18.54 -36.47
N GLU A 568 25.70 18.87 -36.52
CA GLU A 568 26.75 18.27 -35.69
C GLU A 568 26.54 18.55 -34.19
N LYS A 569 26.03 19.74 -33.86
CA LYS A 569 25.72 20.15 -32.47
C LYS A 569 24.32 19.72 -32.06
N ALA A 570 23.37 19.73 -33.00
CA ALA A 570 21.98 19.38 -32.75
C ALA A 570 21.76 17.87 -32.56
N THR A 571 22.64 17.04 -33.11
CA THR A 571 22.45 15.58 -33.14
C THR A 571 23.18 14.89 -31.99
N VAL A 572 22.39 14.23 -31.15
CA VAL A 572 22.83 13.45 -29.99
C VAL A 572 22.55 11.97 -30.27
N ALA A 573 23.48 11.11 -29.88
CA ALA A 573 23.29 9.67 -29.88
C ALA A 573 23.87 9.11 -28.56
N VAL A 574 23.07 8.34 -27.84
CA VAL A 574 23.42 7.80 -26.52
C VAL A 574 22.98 6.35 -26.44
N ALA A 575 23.85 5.49 -25.90
CA ALA A 575 23.50 4.13 -25.54
C ALA A 575 22.87 4.12 -24.15
N LEU A 576 21.74 3.43 -23.99
CA LEU A 576 20.98 3.32 -22.75
C LEU A 576 21.00 1.86 -22.30
N PRO A 577 21.98 1.45 -21.46
CA PRO A 577 22.14 0.05 -21.07
C PRO A 577 20.92 -0.52 -20.34
N ALA A 578 20.28 0.26 -19.47
CA ALA A 578 19.16 -0.18 -18.65
C ALA A 578 17.96 -0.66 -19.47
N THR A 579 17.68 0.02 -20.58
CA THR A 579 16.60 -0.31 -21.53
C THR A 579 17.12 -1.05 -22.77
N ARG A 580 18.44 -1.24 -22.87
CA ARG A 580 19.16 -1.90 -23.97
C ARG A 580 18.86 -1.30 -25.34
N VAL A 581 18.69 0.03 -25.42
CA VAL A 581 18.44 0.75 -26.67
C VAL A 581 19.53 1.78 -26.95
N VAL A 582 19.67 2.16 -28.22
CA VAL A 582 20.41 3.35 -28.62
C VAL A 582 19.39 4.43 -28.98
N ALA A 583 19.43 5.54 -28.25
CA ALA A 583 18.54 6.68 -28.48
C ALA A 583 19.30 7.77 -29.24
N LEU A 584 18.71 8.24 -30.33
CA LEU A 584 19.16 9.40 -31.08
C LEU A 584 18.14 10.52 -30.95
N ALA A 585 18.62 11.74 -30.87
CA ALA A 585 17.79 12.93 -30.89
C ALA A 585 18.39 14.00 -31.79
N ARG A 586 17.53 14.75 -32.45
CA ARG A 586 17.89 16.04 -33.06
C ARG A 586 17.23 17.15 -32.26
N VAL A 587 18.05 17.99 -31.64
CA VAL A 587 17.61 19.22 -30.97
C VAL A 587 17.12 20.20 -32.03
N ARG A 588 15.84 20.59 -31.92
CA ARG A 588 15.21 21.56 -32.81
C ARG A 588 15.19 22.96 -32.22
N ALA A 589 14.84 23.06 -30.94
CA ALA A 589 14.72 24.33 -30.24
C ALA A 589 14.81 24.14 -28.71
N VAL A 590 15.20 25.21 -28.01
CA VAL A 590 15.07 25.33 -26.55
C VAL A 590 13.89 26.22 -26.25
N VAL A 591 12.95 25.72 -25.47
CA VAL A 591 11.74 26.45 -25.08
C VAL A 591 11.81 26.75 -23.59
N PRO A 592 12.36 27.92 -23.20
CA PRO A 592 12.32 28.36 -21.81
C PRO A 592 10.87 28.64 -21.40
N PRO A 593 10.59 28.60 -20.09
CA PRO A 593 9.26 28.95 -19.59
C PRO A 593 8.96 30.43 -19.84
N THR A 594 7.70 30.75 -20.16
CA THR A 594 7.26 32.15 -20.29
C THR A 594 6.78 32.72 -18.95
N ILE A 595 6.54 34.04 -18.90
CA ILE A 595 5.93 34.66 -17.72
C ILE A 595 4.48 34.19 -17.51
N GLU A 596 3.77 33.83 -18.59
CA GLU A 596 2.45 33.22 -18.53
C GLU A 596 2.53 31.81 -17.93
N ASP A 597 3.54 31.02 -18.31
CA ASP A 597 3.80 29.72 -17.69
C ASP A 597 4.11 29.89 -16.20
N TYR A 598 4.99 30.84 -15.85
CA TYR A 598 5.26 31.17 -14.44
C TYR A 598 3.97 31.49 -13.69
N ARG A 599 3.15 32.43 -14.16
CA ARG A 599 1.87 32.79 -13.51
C ARG A 599 0.90 31.62 -13.40
N ARG A 600 0.92 30.70 -14.36
CA ARG A 600 0.06 29.51 -14.36
C ARG A 600 0.52 28.48 -13.33
N PHE A 601 1.83 28.34 -13.12
CA PHE A 601 2.41 27.27 -12.31
C PHE A 601 3.01 27.76 -10.98
N GLU A 602 3.06 29.07 -10.73
CA GLU A 602 3.76 29.72 -9.60
C GLU A 602 3.43 29.07 -8.27
N ALA A 603 2.15 28.92 -7.94
CA ALA A 603 1.74 28.34 -6.66
C ALA A 603 2.26 26.90 -6.47
N GLY A 604 2.28 26.10 -7.54
CA GLY A 604 2.79 24.72 -7.53
C GLY A 604 4.31 24.66 -7.42
N LEU A 605 5.01 25.46 -8.23
CA LEU A 605 6.47 25.57 -8.26
C LEU A 605 7.04 26.06 -6.95
N VAL A 606 6.50 27.16 -6.42
CA VAL A 606 6.91 27.71 -5.13
C VAL A 606 6.73 26.65 -4.05
N SER A 607 5.61 25.92 -4.05
CA SER A 607 5.39 24.84 -3.08
C SER A 607 6.34 23.65 -3.25
N GLN A 608 6.74 23.31 -4.48
CA GLN A 608 7.67 22.21 -4.76
C GLN A 608 9.10 22.60 -4.38
N GLU A 609 9.54 23.77 -4.80
CA GLU A 609 10.88 24.29 -4.51
C GLU A 609 11.04 24.58 -3.02
N THR A 610 10.05 25.17 -2.36
CA THR A 610 10.07 25.34 -0.89
C THR A 610 10.24 24.00 -0.19
N ARG A 611 9.51 22.95 -0.61
CA ARG A 611 9.68 21.60 -0.07
C ARG A 611 11.06 21.03 -0.32
N ARG A 612 11.63 21.22 -1.51
CA ARG A 612 13.01 20.82 -1.83
C ARG A 612 14.01 21.51 -0.91
N LEU A 613 13.89 22.83 -0.73
CA LEU A 613 14.79 23.61 0.12
C LEU A 613 14.66 23.25 1.60
N ILE A 614 13.44 23.00 2.08
CA ILE A 614 13.19 22.48 3.42
C ILE A 614 13.91 21.15 3.58
N SER A 615 13.72 20.21 2.65
CA SER A 615 14.34 18.89 2.69
C SER A 615 15.87 18.96 2.65
N GLU A 616 16.45 19.81 1.81
CA GLU A 616 17.90 20.03 1.70
C GLU A 616 18.48 20.66 2.96
N ALA A 617 17.81 21.69 3.52
CA ALA A 617 18.25 22.35 4.75
C ALA A 617 18.15 21.43 5.98
N GLN A 618 17.24 20.47 5.94
CA GLN A 618 16.96 19.56 7.03
C GLN A 618 17.79 18.27 7.00
N ASN A 619 18.61 18.04 5.96
CA ASN A 619 19.27 16.75 5.72
C ASN A 619 18.31 15.54 5.83
N GLY A 620 17.01 15.76 5.57
CA GLY A 620 15.95 14.76 5.73
C GLY A 620 15.18 14.76 7.07
N ASP A 621 15.64 15.47 8.11
CA ASP A 621 14.99 15.50 9.44
C ASP A 621 14.14 16.77 9.65
N SER A 622 12.82 16.62 9.73
CA SER A 622 11.94 17.78 9.96
C SER A 622 12.08 18.33 11.38
N PRO A 623 11.98 19.66 11.59
CA PRO A 623 12.04 20.28 12.93
C PRO A 623 10.83 19.91 13.78
N LEU A 624 9.79 19.35 13.17
CA LEU A 624 8.58 18.84 13.80
C LEU A 624 8.59 17.31 13.88
N ASP A 625 9.73 16.65 13.64
CA ASP A 625 9.88 15.23 13.89
C ASP A 625 10.21 15.00 15.37
N TYR A 626 9.84 13.82 15.88
CA TYR A 626 9.95 13.53 17.30
C TYR A 626 11.35 13.77 17.85
N LYS A 627 12.40 13.27 17.18
CA LYS A 627 13.80 13.43 17.62
C LYS A 627 14.21 14.92 17.68
N SER A 628 13.91 15.67 16.63
CA SER A 628 14.20 17.11 16.54
C SER A 628 13.47 17.89 17.63
N MET A 629 12.17 17.62 17.82
CA MET A 629 11.37 18.28 18.86
C MET A 629 11.82 17.89 20.26
N ALA A 630 12.10 16.61 20.51
CA ALA A 630 12.54 16.12 21.80
C ALA A 630 13.88 16.76 22.20
N SER A 631 14.84 16.82 21.28
CA SER A 631 16.11 17.52 21.52
C SER A 631 15.89 19.02 21.76
N ARG A 632 15.16 19.70 20.87
CA ARG A 632 14.93 21.16 20.93
C ARG A 632 14.16 21.62 22.16
N LEU A 633 13.16 20.83 22.59
CA LEU A 633 12.30 21.16 23.73
C LEU A 633 12.80 20.54 25.04
N GLY A 634 13.94 19.85 25.03
CA GLY A 634 14.48 19.18 26.22
C GLY A 634 13.53 18.13 26.77
N TYR A 635 12.94 17.32 25.90
CA TYR A 635 12.07 16.22 26.32
C TYR A 635 12.90 15.07 26.91
N VAL A 636 12.63 14.74 28.17
CA VAL A 636 13.29 13.62 28.87
C VAL A 636 12.24 12.73 29.49
N GLN A 637 12.21 11.47 29.08
CA GLN A 637 11.34 10.48 29.71
C GLN A 637 11.95 10.04 31.05
N LEU A 638 11.21 10.24 32.14
CA LEU A 638 11.62 9.81 33.46
C LEU A 638 11.43 8.29 33.53
N ARG A 639 12.54 7.55 33.68
CA ARG A 639 12.46 6.10 33.88
C ARG A 639 11.55 5.77 35.05
N LYS A 640 10.76 4.72 34.88
CA LYS A 640 9.84 4.20 35.90
C LYS A 640 10.69 3.70 37.07
N ASN A 641 10.94 4.55 38.08
CA ASN A 641 11.64 4.16 39.30
C ASN A 641 10.85 3.01 39.95
N GLY A 642 11.36 1.80 39.75
CA GLY A 642 10.69 0.55 40.09
C GLY A 642 11.52 -0.68 39.71
N ALA A 643 12.85 -0.57 39.80
CA ALA A 643 13.79 -1.67 40.03
C ALA A 643 15.15 -1.02 40.34
N ASP A 644 15.81 -1.50 41.39
CA ASP A 644 17.06 -0.99 41.95
C ASP A 644 18.15 -0.77 40.89
N SER A 645 18.60 0.47 40.74
CA SER A 645 20.01 0.78 40.46
C SER A 645 20.27 2.26 40.71
N GLU A 646 20.99 2.56 41.78
CA GLU A 646 21.90 3.70 41.78
C GLU A 646 22.84 3.50 40.58
N SER A 647 22.59 4.23 39.50
CA SER A 647 23.62 4.49 38.49
C SER A 647 23.50 5.95 38.10
N GLU A 648 24.63 6.64 38.25
CA GLU A 648 24.85 8.03 37.87
C GLU A 648 24.39 8.32 36.44
N PRO A 649 24.04 9.58 36.13
CA PRO A 649 23.75 9.98 34.76
C PRO A 649 25.01 9.80 33.89
N GLN A 650 25.00 8.79 33.02
CA GLN A 650 25.94 8.72 31.91
C GLN A 650 25.63 9.88 30.96
N GLN A 651 26.50 10.88 30.97
CA GLN A 651 26.61 11.84 29.88
C GLN A 651 27.14 11.10 28.65
N ASP A 652 26.31 10.96 27.62
CA ASP A 652 26.76 10.64 26.28
C ASP A 652 27.57 11.83 25.75
N THR A 653 28.89 11.77 25.93
CA THR A 653 29.85 12.53 25.14
C THR A 653 30.38 11.63 24.04
N THR A 654 29.79 11.74 22.85
CA THR A 654 30.36 11.48 21.51
C THR A 654 29.31 12.08 20.56
N GLY A 655 29.61 13.00 19.65
CA GLY A 655 30.75 13.12 18.76
C GLY A 655 30.14 13.41 17.40
#